data_AF-A0A9J5YA97-F1
#
_entry.id   AF-A0A9J5YA97-F1
#
_cell.length_a   1.000
_cell.length_b   1.000
_cell.length_c   1.000
_cell.angle_alpha   90.00
_cell.angle_beta   90.00
_cell.angle_gamma   90.00
#
_symmetry.space_group_name_H-M   'P 1'
#
loop_
_entity.id
_entity.type
_entity.pdbx_description
1 polymer ?
#
loop_
_entity_poly.entity_id
_entity_poly.type
_entity_poly.pdbx_seq_one_letter_code
_entity_poly.pdbx_strand_id
1 'polypeptide(L)'
;MKLQLKNHFLKEQKIHCWSFCICLMIVKETWVCKRGRVSDYTIYTGALGTAFLLFKAYQVTLDKNDLVLCSDIIKACDSASRSSGRVTFICGQAGVYSLGAVVAKHSGDEQLCDHYLTKFKEIELPKDLPNEMLYGRAGFLWACSFLNKNIGRETISPTRIRAVVAEVIKSGRKMGEGRCPLMYEWHGKRYWGAAHGLAGIMHVLMEMELKADEVEDVKATLHYMIRNRFPSGNYPSSEGSESDRLVHWCHGAPGVALTLIKAAKVFSNDEFLQAAVEAAEVIWNRGLLKRVGICHGVSGNSYVFLSLYRLTRKVEYLYKAKAFACFLHTRAQTLISEGVMHGGDRPYSLFEGIGGMSYLFFDMIDPMETRPASSHVQTISVLALALSTTGGHSHLLPNNLIPNLIAPKRYYPNEMGGISIEELAPESAKDSLSKLLSLPYDTISQRLKLDAINLKDEVVRETWAAKRRHVYYRLYTGTLGTAYLLFKSYQITRNNDDLALCSDIIQACDAACNGSGPPTFIGGHAGIYALGAVAAKNNGDDQLCQQFLTKFKEIKLPIDLGDDLFYGRAGYLWACSFLNKHLGKGTISISQMRAVVNELIKSGRKLSKLEIFKSPLMYESRGKKYWGAAHGLAGVMNVLLDMELKQDEIEDVKGTLRYMTKNRFSSGNYRTSEGDESDVLVHWCHGAPGVALTLAKAAKVQVFVTLLTRKEEYLYKIKAFACFLHDRAHTLICEGIMHKGDHPFSLFEGIGGMACLFLDLVEPFESRFPAYEL
;
A
#
# COMPACT_ATOMS: atom_id res chain seq x y z
N MET A 1 -7.74 13.02 -18.30
CA MET A 1 -8.52 12.16 -17.38
C MET A 1 -8.08 10.68 -17.34
N LYS A 2 -7.76 10.01 -18.45
CA LYS A 2 -7.27 8.60 -18.46
C LYS A 2 -5.90 8.34 -17.78
N LEU A 3 -5.12 9.39 -17.49
CA LEU A 3 -3.80 9.28 -16.81
C LEU A 3 -3.83 9.56 -15.29
N GLN A 4 -4.89 10.18 -14.76
CA GLN A 4 -4.89 10.64 -13.35
C GLN A 4 -5.22 9.54 -12.32
N LEU A 5 -5.85 8.44 -12.75
CA LEU A 5 -6.15 7.29 -11.88
C LEU A 5 -5.07 6.21 -11.89
N LYS A 6 -4.24 6.14 -12.94
CA LYS A 6 -3.04 5.28 -12.94
C LYS A 6 -2.03 5.71 -11.86
N ASN A 7 -2.03 7.00 -11.50
CA ASN A 7 -1.20 7.57 -10.44
C ASN A 7 -1.83 7.56 -9.04
N HIS A 8 -3.11 7.15 -8.91
CA HIS A 8 -3.73 6.97 -7.59
C HIS A 8 -3.44 5.58 -7.02
N PHE A 9 -3.21 4.59 -7.88
CA PHE A 9 -2.79 3.24 -7.50
C PHE A 9 -1.30 3.14 -7.11
N LEU A 10 -0.47 4.09 -7.54
CA LEU A 10 0.95 4.17 -7.15
C LEU A 10 1.19 4.88 -5.82
N LYS A 11 0.13 5.30 -5.10
CA LYS A 11 0.19 5.92 -3.76
C LYS A 11 -0.31 5.03 -2.61
N GLU A 12 -0.57 3.75 -2.86
CA GLU A 12 -0.86 2.75 -1.81
C GLU A 12 0.35 1.82 -1.60
N GLN A 13 1.48 2.34 -1.08
CA GLN A 13 2.61 1.51 -0.63
C GLN A 13 2.27 0.63 0.60
N LYS A 14 1.13 0.86 1.27
CA LYS A 14 0.70 0.10 2.46
C LYS A 14 0.14 -1.30 2.17
N ILE A 15 -0.76 -1.45 1.19
CA ILE A 15 -1.28 -2.78 0.81
C ILE A 15 -0.13 -3.61 0.23
N HIS A 16 0.76 -2.97 -0.54
CA HIS A 16 2.01 -3.55 -1.01
C HIS A 16 2.81 -4.09 0.19
N CYS A 17 3.32 -3.23 1.10
CA CYS A 17 4.17 -3.63 2.23
C CYS A 17 3.53 -4.70 3.15
N TRP A 18 2.23 -4.62 3.43
CA TRP A 18 1.54 -5.59 4.29
C TRP A 18 1.35 -6.96 3.62
N SER A 19 1.07 -6.98 2.31
CA SER A 19 1.00 -8.23 1.53
C SER A 19 2.32 -8.98 1.59
N PHE A 20 3.45 -8.26 1.49
CA PHE A 20 4.78 -8.86 1.65
C PHE A 20 5.04 -9.34 3.07
N CYS A 21 4.72 -8.54 4.09
CA CYS A 21 4.93 -8.98 5.48
C CYS A 21 4.17 -10.27 5.77
N ILE A 22 2.93 -10.39 5.31
CA ILE A 22 2.14 -11.62 5.43
C ILE A 22 2.72 -12.73 4.57
N CYS A 23 3.13 -12.45 3.33
CA CYS A 23 3.76 -13.42 2.44
C CYS A 23 5.02 -14.03 3.07
N LEU A 24 5.92 -13.18 3.61
CA LEU A 24 7.12 -13.60 4.32
C LEU A 24 6.80 -14.41 5.57
N MET A 25 5.75 -14.03 6.32
CA MET A 25 5.28 -14.80 7.46
C MET A 25 4.77 -16.19 7.05
N ILE A 26 3.99 -16.27 5.96
CA ILE A 26 3.52 -17.55 5.41
C ILE A 26 4.69 -18.41 4.98
N VAL A 27 5.65 -17.85 4.24
CA VAL A 27 6.88 -18.55 3.84
C VAL A 27 7.64 -19.06 5.06
N LYS A 28 7.80 -18.21 6.08
CA LYS A 28 8.47 -18.60 7.33
C LYS A 28 7.79 -19.82 7.96
N GLU A 29 6.47 -19.78 8.13
CA GLU A 29 5.71 -20.82 8.84
C GLU A 29 5.52 -22.09 8.01
N THR A 30 5.33 -21.97 6.69
CA THR A 30 5.02 -23.10 5.82
C THR A 30 6.24 -23.75 5.19
N TRP A 31 7.36 -23.03 5.07
CA TRP A 31 8.58 -23.52 4.44
C TRP A 31 9.79 -23.52 5.38
N VAL A 32 10.16 -22.36 5.94
CA VAL A 32 11.41 -22.19 6.72
C VAL A 32 11.35 -22.99 8.02
N CYS A 33 10.31 -22.83 8.82
CA CYS A 33 10.10 -23.56 10.08
C CYS A 33 9.95 -25.07 9.86
N LYS A 34 9.52 -25.48 8.66
CA LYS A 34 9.43 -26.90 8.26
C LYS A 34 10.77 -27.45 7.76
N ARG A 35 11.80 -26.61 7.60
CA ARG A 35 13.12 -26.94 7.05
C ARG A 35 13.01 -27.56 5.65
N GLY A 36 12.15 -26.99 4.81
CA GLY A 36 11.91 -27.47 3.43
C GLY A 36 11.13 -28.80 3.33
N ARG A 37 10.62 -29.34 4.43
CA ARG A 37 9.82 -30.58 4.42
C ARG A 37 8.36 -30.29 4.07
N VAL A 38 7.85 -30.97 3.05
CA VAL A 38 6.46 -30.85 2.58
C VAL A 38 5.65 -32.07 3.04
N SER A 39 4.57 -31.83 3.78
CA SER A 39 3.62 -32.87 4.23
C SER A 39 2.30 -32.79 3.48
N ASP A 40 1.80 -31.57 3.25
CA ASP A 40 0.70 -31.28 2.33
C ASP A 40 1.28 -30.50 1.14
N TYR A 41 1.20 -31.09 -0.06
CA TYR A 41 1.71 -30.50 -1.28
C TYR A 41 0.64 -29.69 -2.04
N THR A 42 -0.61 -29.65 -1.59
CA THR A 42 -1.71 -29.08 -2.38
C THR A 42 -1.67 -27.56 -2.48
N ILE A 43 -2.35 -26.98 -3.47
CA ILE A 43 -2.60 -25.54 -3.53
C ILE A 43 -3.59 -25.12 -2.46
N TYR A 44 -4.57 -25.98 -2.16
CA TYR A 44 -5.63 -25.71 -1.20
C TYR A 44 -5.08 -25.34 0.18
N THR A 45 -4.36 -26.28 0.81
CA THR A 45 -3.88 -26.14 2.19
C THR A 45 -2.37 -26.30 2.35
N GLY A 46 -1.67 -26.72 1.30
CA GLY A 46 -0.27 -27.13 1.34
C GLY A 46 0.74 -26.09 0.86
N ALA A 47 1.98 -26.54 0.76
CA ALA A 47 3.13 -25.71 0.38
C ALA A 47 3.06 -25.19 -1.06
N LEU A 48 2.34 -25.87 -1.96
CA LEU A 48 2.14 -25.35 -3.32
C LEU A 48 1.23 -24.11 -3.32
N GLY A 49 0.37 -23.95 -2.31
CA GLY A 49 -0.36 -22.70 -2.09
C GLY A 49 0.58 -21.55 -1.74
N THR A 50 1.62 -21.80 -0.94
CA THR A 50 2.71 -20.85 -0.68
C THR A 50 3.49 -20.53 -1.95
N ALA A 51 3.84 -21.53 -2.75
CA ALA A 51 4.51 -21.32 -4.03
C ALA A 51 3.65 -20.47 -4.98
N PHE A 52 2.34 -20.71 -5.03
CA PHE A 52 1.43 -19.94 -5.86
C PHE A 52 1.31 -18.47 -5.40
N LEU A 53 1.33 -18.22 -4.09
CA LEU A 53 1.39 -16.87 -3.52
C LEU A 53 2.73 -16.18 -3.87
N LEU A 54 3.85 -16.88 -3.79
CA LEU A 54 5.17 -16.34 -4.18
C LEU A 54 5.23 -16.02 -5.68
N PHE A 55 4.66 -16.87 -6.53
CA PHE A 55 4.56 -16.58 -7.95
C PHE A 55 3.72 -15.32 -8.20
N LYS A 56 2.64 -15.14 -7.43
CA LYS A 56 1.83 -13.92 -7.48
C LYS A 56 2.61 -12.68 -7.00
N ALA A 57 3.37 -12.80 -5.92
CA ALA A 57 4.28 -11.76 -5.46
C ALA A 57 5.26 -11.39 -6.58
N TYR A 58 5.99 -12.36 -7.15
CA TYR A 58 6.86 -12.15 -8.31
C TYR A 58 6.15 -11.44 -9.47
N GLN A 59 4.92 -11.82 -9.82
CA GLN A 59 4.18 -11.15 -10.91
C GLN A 59 3.94 -9.67 -10.63
N VAL A 60 3.72 -9.29 -9.37
CA VAL A 60 3.52 -7.89 -8.98
C VAL A 60 4.86 -7.14 -8.88
N THR A 61 5.89 -7.79 -8.37
CA THR A 61 7.09 -7.14 -7.82
C THR A 61 8.29 -7.25 -8.75
N LEU A 62 8.28 -8.29 -9.59
CA LEU A 62 9.37 -8.76 -10.42
C LEU A 62 10.62 -9.16 -9.63
N ASP A 63 10.48 -9.45 -8.33
CA ASP A 63 11.58 -9.96 -7.52
C ASP A 63 11.89 -11.42 -7.89
N LYS A 64 13.08 -11.64 -8.46
CA LYS A 64 13.52 -12.97 -8.87
C LYS A 64 13.74 -13.90 -7.69
N ASN A 65 13.96 -13.41 -6.48
CA ASN A 65 14.10 -14.25 -5.29
C ASN A 65 12.80 -14.97 -4.97
N ASP A 66 11.65 -14.30 -5.13
CA ASP A 66 10.33 -14.92 -4.96
C ASP A 66 10.13 -16.06 -5.98
N LEU A 67 10.60 -15.86 -7.22
CA LEU A 67 10.52 -16.85 -8.28
C LEU A 67 11.44 -18.07 -8.03
N VAL A 68 12.67 -17.83 -7.53
CA VAL A 68 13.60 -18.90 -7.15
C VAL A 68 13.02 -19.73 -6.00
N LEU A 69 12.55 -19.07 -4.95
CA LEU A 69 11.95 -19.75 -3.80
C LEU A 69 10.67 -20.51 -4.18
N CYS A 70 9.85 -19.92 -5.06
CA CYS A 70 8.68 -20.58 -5.64
C CYS A 70 9.10 -21.90 -6.32
N SER A 71 10.14 -21.89 -7.15
CA SER A 71 10.68 -23.07 -7.83
C SER A 71 11.16 -24.15 -6.84
N ASP A 72 11.86 -23.76 -5.78
CA ASP A 72 12.35 -24.70 -4.75
C ASP A 72 11.20 -25.39 -4.01
N ILE A 73 10.16 -24.64 -3.65
CA ILE A 73 8.97 -25.20 -3.01
C ILE A 73 8.27 -26.18 -3.97
N ILE A 74 8.14 -25.83 -5.25
CA ILE A 74 7.51 -26.71 -6.25
C ILE A 74 8.28 -28.02 -6.39
N LYS A 75 9.61 -28.01 -6.41
CA LYS A 75 10.44 -29.25 -6.45
C LYS A 75 10.19 -30.16 -5.24
N ALA A 76 10.01 -29.57 -4.06
CA ALA A 76 9.66 -30.34 -2.87
C ALA A 76 8.21 -30.84 -2.91
N CYS A 77 7.27 -30.06 -3.42
CA CYS A 77 5.89 -30.49 -3.66
C CYS A 77 5.81 -31.63 -4.68
N ASP A 78 6.59 -31.58 -5.76
CA ASP A 78 6.72 -32.66 -6.74
C ASP A 78 7.15 -33.96 -6.05
N SER A 79 8.26 -33.90 -5.30
CA SER A 79 8.76 -35.04 -4.53
C SER A 79 7.72 -35.61 -3.56
N ALA A 80 6.99 -34.74 -2.84
CA ALA A 80 5.95 -35.14 -1.90
C ALA A 80 4.66 -35.66 -2.59
N SER A 81 4.43 -35.33 -3.85
CA SER A 81 3.22 -35.69 -4.59
C SER A 81 3.32 -37.03 -5.33
N ARG A 82 4.51 -37.65 -5.42
CA ARG A 82 4.77 -38.84 -6.26
C ARG A 82 3.83 -40.03 -6.03
N SER A 83 3.38 -40.25 -4.80
CA SER A 83 2.50 -41.36 -4.43
C SER A 83 1.01 -40.98 -4.43
N SER A 84 0.66 -39.75 -4.80
CA SER A 84 -0.72 -39.27 -4.75
C SER A 84 -1.51 -39.64 -6.02
N GLY A 85 -2.72 -40.16 -5.84
CA GLY A 85 -3.68 -40.37 -6.93
C GLY A 85 -4.55 -39.15 -7.27
N ARG A 86 -4.30 -37.98 -6.66
CA ARG A 86 -5.11 -36.77 -6.91
C ARG A 86 -4.63 -36.05 -8.16
N VAL A 87 -5.56 -35.70 -9.05
CA VAL A 87 -5.24 -35.25 -10.43
C VAL A 87 -5.63 -33.81 -10.76
N THR A 88 -6.12 -33.02 -9.80
CA THR A 88 -6.63 -31.66 -10.07
C THR A 88 -5.59 -30.58 -9.83
N PHE A 89 -5.86 -29.37 -10.31
CA PHE A 89 -5.00 -28.23 -10.01
C PHE A 89 -4.95 -27.89 -8.51
N ILE A 90 -6.11 -27.83 -7.85
CA ILE A 90 -6.18 -27.33 -6.47
C ILE A 90 -5.66 -28.36 -5.45
N CYS A 91 -5.95 -29.65 -5.66
CA CYS A 91 -5.67 -30.70 -4.67
C CYS A 91 -4.74 -31.81 -5.18
N GLY A 92 -4.23 -31.72 -6.42
CA GLY A 92 -3.56 -32.83 -7.09
C GLY A 92 -2.24 -32.49 -7.78
N GLN A 93 -1.67 -33.51 -8.43
CA GLN A 93 -0.41 -33.45 -9.16
C GLN A 93 -0.47 -32.48 -10.36
N ALA A 94 -1.64 -32.33 -10.98
CA ALA A 94 -1.82 -31.38 -12.07
C ALA A 94 -1.48 -29.95 -11.63
N GLY A 95 -1.76 -29.57 -10.37
CA GLY A 95 -1.35 -28.28 -9.81
C GLY A 95 0.15 -28.11 -9.74
N VAL A 96 0.84 -29.15 -9.23
CA VAL A 96 2.30 -29.16 -9.09
C VAL A 96 2.97 -28.98 -10.44
N TYR A 97 2.60 -29.82 -11.41
CA TYR A 97 3.26 -29.84 -12.71
C TYR A 97 2.90 -28.63 -13.56
N SER A 98 1.65 -28.18 -13.53
CA SER A 98 1.28 -27.00 -14.31
C SER A 98 1.89 -25.72 -13.77
N LEU A 99 1.91 -25.51 -12.44
CA LEU A 99 2.59 -24.37 -11.84
C LEU A 99 4.11 -24.46 -12.05
N GLY A 100 4.70 -25.64 -11.89
CA GLY A 100 6.12 -25.89 -12.15
C GLY A 100 6.55 -25.52 -13.56
N ALA A 101 5.80 -25.95 -14.58
CA ALA A 101 6.09 -25.61 -15.97
C ALA A 101 6.05 -24.09 -16.21
N VAL A 102 5.04 -23.41 -15.66
CA VAL A 102 4.90 -21.95 -15.82
C VAL A 102 6.03 -21.21 -15.10
N VAL A 103 6.35 -21.58 -13.87
CA VAL A 103 7.45 -20.97 -13.10
C VAL A 103 8.81 -21.22 -13.77
N ALA A 104 9.05 -22.42 -14.29
CA ALA A 104 10.26 -22.75 -15.03
C ALA A 104 10.40 -21.91 -16.30
N LYS A 105 9.31 -21.75 -17.08
CA LYS A 105 9.28 -20.87 -18.25
C LYS A 105 9.61 -19.41 -17.88
N HIS A 106 9.04 -18.90 -16.78
CA HIS A 106 9.36 -17.55 -16.29
C HIS A 106 10.80 -17.40 -15.79
N SER A 107 11.42 -18.50 -15.36
CA SER A 107 12.82 -18.54 -14.92
C SER A 107 13.81 -18.68 -16.09
N GLY A 108 13.33 -18.93 -17.31
CA GLY A 108 14.17 -19.25 -18.47
C GLY A 108 14.76 -20.66 -18.44
N ASP A 109 14.21 -21.56 -17.61
CA ASP A 109 14.67 -22.95 -17.48
C ASP A 109 13.80 -23.87 -18.37
N GLU A 110 14.19 -23.97 -19.63
CA GLU A 110 13.45 -24.77 -20.63
C GLU A 110 13.44 -26.27 -20.28
N GLN A 111 14.55 -26.80 -19.75
CA GLN A 111 14.63 -28.22 -19.37
C GLN A 111 13.67 -28.56 -18.24
N LEU A 112 13.59 -27.71 -17.21
CA LEU A 112 12.66 -27.90 -16.10
C LEU A 112 11.20 -27.68 -16.56
N CYS A 113 10.97 -26.76 -17.49
CA CYS A 113 9.66 -26.59 -18.11
C CYS A 113 9.20 -27.87 -18.82
N ASP A 114 10.05 -28.43 -19.69
CA ASP A 114 9.76 -29.67 -20.42
C ASP A 114 9.59 -30.87 -19.49
N HIS A 115 10.38 -30.94 -18.42
CA HIS A 115 10.21 -31.95 -17.38
C HIS A 115 8.80 -31.93 -16.79
N TYR A 116 8.33 -30.76 -16.33
CA TYR A 116 7.00 -30.64 -15.75
C TYR A 116 5.88 -30.84 -16.77
N LEU A 117 6.06 -30.40 -18.03
CA LEU A 117 5.09 -30.67 -19.09
C LEU A 117 4.98 -32.17 -19.40
N THR A 118 6.09 -32.90 -19.39
CA THR A 118 6.11 -34.35 -19.56
C THR A 118 5.37 -35.02 -18.41
N LYS A 119 5.68 -34.64 -17.17
CA LYS A 119 4.95 -35.13 -15.97
C LYS A 119 3.46 -34.83 -15.99
N PHE A 120 3.06 -33.64 -16.45
CA PHE A 120 1.64 -33.32 -16.63
C PHE A 120 0.97 -34.24 -17.66
N LYS A 121 1.65 -34.51 -18.77
CA LYS A 121 1.13 -35.41 -19.83
C LYS A 121 1.03 -36.86 -19.36
N GLU A 122 1.85 -37.30 -18.42
CA GLU A 122 1.79 -38.64 -17.80
C GLU A 122 0.62 -38.83 -16.81
N ILE A 123 -0.08 -37.76 -16.38
CA ILE A 123 -1.23 -37.91 -15.46
C ILE A 123 -2.32 -38.75 -16.14
N GLU A 124 -2.67 -39.88 -15.54
CA GLU A 124 -3.81 -40.69 -15.95
C GLU A 124 -5.05 -40.34 -15.14
N LEU A 125 -6.21 -40.26 -15.80
CA LEU A 125 -7.49 -39.98 -15.12
C LEU A 125 -8.19 -41.31 -14.80
N PRO A 126 -8.46 -41.61 -13.51
CA PRO A 126 -9.26 -42.77 -13.12
C PRO A 126 -10.63 -42.77 -13.80
N LYS A 127 -11.16 -43.96 -14.10
CA LYS A 127 -12.47 -44.10 -14.77
C LYS A 127 -13.61 -43.55 -13.92
N ASP A 128 -13.53 -43.75 -12.61
CA ASP A 128 -14.51 -43.37 -11.58
C ASP A 128 -14.28 -41.97 -10.97
N LEU A 129 -13.36 -41.18 -11.54
CA LEU A 129 -13.09 -39.83 -11.08
C LEU A 129 -14.40 -39.00 -11.04
N PRO A 130 -14.61 -38.12 -10.04
CA PRO A 130 -15.76 -37.21 -10.06
C PRO A 130 -15.59 -36.12 -11.13
N ASN A 131 -16.57 -35.24 -11.27
CA ASN A 131 -16.53 -34.17 -12.27
C ASN A 131 -16.22 -32.78 -11.69
N GLU A 132 -16.26 -32.60 -10.38
CA GLU A 132 -16.15 -31.28 -9.74
C GLU A 132 -14.72 -30.70 -9.70
N MET A 133 -14.56 -29.50 -9.11
CA MET A 133 -13.35 -28.69 -9.25
C MET A 133 -12.19 -29.16 -8.36
N LEU A 134 -12.46 -29.64 -7.15
CA LEU A 134 -11.38 -29.95 -6.19
C LEU A 134 -10.74 -31.30 -6.46
N TYR A 135 -11.49 -32.30 -6.92
CA TYR A 135 -11.02 -33.68 -7.08
C TYR A 135 -11.40 -34.31 -8.44
N GLY A 136 -12.18 -33.61 -9.27
CA GLY A 136 -12.75 -34.16 -10.50
C GLY A 136 -12.15 -33.67 -11.82
N ARG A 137 -12.79 -34.09 -12.91
CA ARG A 137 -12.42 -33.76 -14.29
C ARG A 137 -12.39 -32.25 -14.57
N ALA A 138 -13.30 -31.47 -13.98
CA ALA A 138 -13.27 -30.00 -14.15
C ALA A 138 -11.97 -29.41 -13.56
N GLY A 139 -11.53 -29.88 -12.40
CA GLY A 139 -10.26 -29.45 -11.80
C GLY A 139 -9.02 -29.80 -12.61
N PHE A 140 -9.05 -30.92 -13.34
CA PHE A 140 -7.99 -31.28 -14.31
C PHE A 140 -8.05 -30.42 -15.57
N LEU A 141 -9.24 -30.24 -16.16
CA LEU A 141 -9.45 -29.39 -17.33
C LEU A 141 -9.04 -27.94 -17.09
N TRP A 142 -9.29 -27.44 -15.88
CA TRP A 142 -8.81 -26.11 -15.47
C TRP A 142 -7.27 -26.03 -15.53
N ALA A 143 -6.55 -27.07 -15.08
CA ALA A 143 -5.09 -27.13 -15.18
C ALA A 143 -4.59 -27.14 -16.64
N CYS A 144 -5.30 -27.84 -17.53
CA CYS A 144 -5.01 -27.83 -18.97
C CYS A 144 -5.16 -26.42 -19.58
N SER A 145 -6.27 -25.74 -19.25
CA SER A 145 -6.52 -24.35 -19.66
C SER A 145 -5.42 -23.41 -19.16
N PHE A 146 -5.03 -23.58 -17.89
CA PHE A 146 -3.94 -22.83 -17.29
C PHE A 146 -2.61 -23.01 -18.05
N LEU A 147 -2.21 -24.24 -18.40
CA LEU A 147 -1.01 -24.48 -19.19
C LEU A 147 -1.08 -23.84 -20.58
N ASN A 148 -2.18 -24.06 -21.31
CA ASN A 148 -2.35 -23.52 -22.65
C ASN A 148 -2.34 -21.98 -22.68
N LYS A 149 -2.81 -21.34 -21.61
CA LYS A 149 -2.79 -19.87 -21.49
C LYS A 149 -1.38 -19.33 -21.26
N ASN A 150 -0.59 -19.99 -20.41
CA ASN A 150 0.71 -19.45 -19.94
C ASN A 150 1.91 -19.91 -20.77
N ILE A 151 1.89 -21.15 -21.25
CA ILE A 151 2.99 -21.73 -22.02
C ILE A 151 2.79 -21.44 -23.50
N GLY A 152 1.60 -21.68 -24.02
CA GLY A 152 1.26 -21.45 -25.41
C GLY A 152 0.03 -22.26 -25.81
N ARG A 153 -0.72 -21.77 -26.81
CA ARG A 153 -1.86 -22.51 -27.35
C ARG A 153 -1.42 -23.92 -27.73
N GLU A 154 -2.28 -24.90 -27.43
CA GLU A 154 -2.07 -26.32 -27.75
C GLU A 154 -0.90 -27.01 -27.04
N THR A 155 -0.33 -26.41 -25.97
CA THR A 155 0.66 -27.08 -25.09
C THR A 155 0.14 -28.45 -24.60
N ILE A 156 -1.13 -28.48 -24.19
CA ILE A 156 -1.93 -29.68 -23.98
C ILE A 156 -2.82 -29.88 -25.19
N SER A 157 -2.75 -31.08 -25.76
CA SER A 157 -3.47 -31.49 -26.96
C SER A 157 -4.98 -31.17 -26.87
N PRO A 158 -5.55 -30.47 -27.88
CA PRO A 158 -6.99 -30.27 -27.99
C PRO A 158 -7.78 -31.58 -27.97
N THR A 159 -7.25 -32.64 -28.57
CA THR A 159 -7.87 -33.99 -28.58
C THR A 159 -8.04 -34.53 -27.16
N ARG A 160 -7.01 -34.40 -26.32
CA ARG A 160 -7.07 -34.83 -24.92
C ARG A 160 -8.08 -34.02 -24.12
N ILE A 161 -8.07 -32.70 -24.27
CA ILE A 161 -9.04 -31.80 -23.61
C ILE A 161 -10.46 -32.19 -24.04
N ARG A 162 -10.69 -32.35 -25.34
CA ARG A 162 -12.00 -32.70 -25.91
C ARG A 162 -12.53 -34.05 -25.41
N ALA A 163 -11.65 -35.05 -25.26
CA ALA A 163 -12.03 -36.35 -24.70
C ALA A 163 -12.54 -36.23 -23.25
N VAL A 164 -11.85 -35.45 -22.42
CA VAL A 164 -12.28 -35.22 -21.02
C VAL A 164 -13.57 -34.41 -20.95
N VAL A 165 -13.72 -33.36 -21.78
CA VAL A 165 -14.97 -32.58 -21.88
C VAL A 165 -16.15 -33.46 -22.30
N ALA A 166 -15.95 -34.34 -23.29
CA ALA A 166 -16.99 -35.27 -23.73
C ALA A 166 -17.47 -36.20 -22.61
N GLU A 167 -16.57 -36.68 -21.75
CA GLU A 167 -16.95 -37.49 -20.58
C GLU A 167 -17.70 -36.67 -19.52
N VAL A 168 -17.31 -35.41 -19.28
CA VAL A 168 -18.03 -34.49 -18.38
C VAL A 168 -19.44 -34.22 -18.89
N ILE A 169 -19.62 -33.94 -20.19
CA ILE A 169 -20.94 -33.74 -20.80
C ILE A 169 -21.76 -35.02 -20.74
N LYS A 170 -21.19 -36.17 -21.14
CA LYS A 170 -21.87 -37.46 -21.15
C LYS A 170 -22.37 -37.85 -19.75
N SER A 171 -21.51 -37.76 -18.74
CA SER A 171 -21.88 -38.05 -17.35
C SER A 171 -22.92 -37.06 -16.82
N GLY A 172 -22.80 -35.77 -17.19
CA GLY A 172 -23.78 -34.73 -16.85
C GLY A 172 -25.16 -35.00 -17.41
N ARG A 173 -25.26 -35.30 -18.72
CA ARG A 173 -26.51 -35.65 -19.40
C ARG A 173 -27.13 -36.93 -18.85
N LYS A 174 -26.31 -37.92 -18.49
CA LYS A 174 -26.79 -39.19 -17.93
C LYS A 174 -27.53 -39.00 -16.60
N MET A 175 -27.09 -38.05 -15.79
CA MET A 175 -27.70 -37.75 -14.49
C MET A 175 -28.71 -36.58 -14.55
N GLY A 176 -28.62 -35.75 -15.59
CA GLY A 176 -29.59 -34.68 -15.85
C GLY A 176 -30.97 -35.24 -16.15
N GLU A 177 -31.99 -34.56 -15.65
CA GLU A 177 -33.39 -34.94 -15.82
C GLU A 177 -34.23 -33.69 -16.08
N GLY A 178 -35.20 -33.78 -17.01
CA GLY A 178 -36.26 -32.80 -17.23
C GLY A 178 -35.79 -31.34 -17.32
N ARG A 179 -35.77 -30.65 -16.16
CA ARG A 179 -35.55 -29.21 -16.00
C ARG A 179 -34.08 -28.77 -15.88
N CYS A 180 -33.16 -29.68 -15.56
CA CYS A 180 -31.72 -29.40 -15.49
C CYS A 180 -30.95 -30.41 -16.37
N PRO A 181 -30.43 -30.00 -17.54
CA PRO A 181 -29.89 -30.94 -18.52
C PRO A 181 -28.53 -31.53 -18.13
N LEU A 182 -27.73 -30.81 -17.33
CA LEU A 182 -26.50 -31.35 -16.75
C LEU A 182 -26.64 -31.40 -15.23
N MET A 183 -26.40 -32.58 -14.65
CA MET A 183 -26.38 -32.78 -13.21
C MET A 183 -25.20 -33.65 -12.80
N TYR A 184 -24.65 -33.41 -11.62
CA TYR A 184 -23.47 -34.11 -11.12
C TYR A 184 -23.58 -34.39 -9.63
N GLU A 185 -22.86 -35.40 -9.18
CA GLU A 185 -22.82 -35.82 -7.78
C GLU A 185 -21.38 -35.92 -7.28
N TRP A 186 -21.17 -35.55 -6.02
CA TRP A 186 -19.95 -35.80 -5.28
C TRP A 186 -20.33 -36.22 -3.86
N HIS A 187 -19.78 -37.33 -3.35
CA HIS A 187 -20.14 -37.92 -2.05
C HIS A 187 -21.66 -38.00 -1.80
N GLY A 188 -22.42 -38.53 -2.77
CA GLY A 188 -23.87 -38.74 -2.61
C GLY A 188 -24.72 -37.46 -2.66
N LYS A 189 -24.12 -36.30 -3.00
CA LYS A 189 -24.82 -35.01 -3.02
C LYS A 189 -24.65 -34.30 -4.36
N ARG A 190 -25.76 -33.75 -4.85
CA ARG A 190 -25.84 -32.93 -6.07
C ARG A 190 -25.56 -31.47 -5.75
N TYR A 191 -24.29 -31.10 -5.64
CA TYR A 191 -23.87 -29.77 -5.22
C TYR A 191 -24.07 -28.70 -6.31
N TRP A 192 -24.32 -27.46 -5.87
CA TRP A 192 -24.47 -26.31 -6.78
C TRP A 192 -23.27 -25.38 -6.83
N GLY A 193 -22.54 -25.26 -5.72
CA GLY A 193 -21.46 -24.28 -5.58
C GLY A 193 -20.20 -24.57 -6.41
N ALA A 194 -19.22 -23.65 -6.36
CA ALA A 194 -18.08 -23.69 -7.26
C ALA A 194 -17.04 -24.78 -6.94
N ALA A 195 -16.93 -25.20 -5.68
CA ALA A 195 -15.95 -26.21 -5.29
C ALA A 195 -16.35 -27.62 -5.78
N HIS A 196 -17.56 -28.04 -5.44
CA HIS A 196 -18.00 -29.43 -5.60
C HIS A 196 -19.18 -29.62 -6.58
N GLY A 197 -19.65 -28.55 -7.21
CA GLY A 197 -20.97 -28.52 -7.84
C GLY A 197 -21.06 -27.91 -9.22
N LEU A 198 -22.30 -27.71 -9.65
CA LEU A 198 -22.67 -27.21 -10.97
C LEU A 198 -21.92 -25.94 -11.37
N ALA A 199 -21.85 -24.94 -10.48
CA ALA A 199 -21.22 -23.66 -10.80
C ALA A 199 -19.76 -23.84 -11.24
N GLY A 200 -18.98 -24.70 -10.57
CA GLY A 200 -17.58 -24.93 -10.91
C GLY A 200 -17.41 -25.70 -12.21
N ILE A 201 -18.29 -26.68 -12.46
CA ILE A 201 -18.25 -27.48 -13.69
C ILE A 201 -18.63 -26.63 -14.90
N MET A 202 -19.76 -25.92 -14.83
CA MET A 202 -20.20 -25.01 -15.89
C MET A 202 -19.15 -23.92 -16.16
N HIS A 203 -18.52 -23.42 -15.10
CA HIS A 203 -17.45 -22.45 -15.22
C HIS A 203 -16.31 -22.93 -16.11
N VAL A 204 -15.82 -24.16 -15.88
CA VAL A 204 -14.73 -24.74 -16.66
C VAL A 204 -15.17 -25.07 -18.07
N LEU A 205 -16.38 -25.63 -18.24
CA LEU A 205 -16.91 -25.95 -19.57
C LEU A 205 -16.99 -24.73 -20.49
N MET A 206 -17.33 -23.54 -19.96
CA MET A 206 -17.33 -22.29 -20.73
C MET A 206 -15.93 -21.81 -21.19
N GLU A 207 -14.84 -22.42 -20.73
CA GLU A 207 -13.48 -22.18 -21.25
C GLU A 207 -13.11 -23.12 -22.39
N MET A 208 -13.89 -24.18 -22.57
CA MET A 208 -13.60 -25.25 -23.51
C MET A 208 -14.31 -25.00 -24.83
N GLU A 209 -13.80 -25.59 -25.89
CA GLU A 209 -14.52 -25.66 -27.16
C GLU A 209 -15.65 -26.68 -27.04
N LEU A 210 -16.88 -26.16 -27.00
CA LEU A 210 -18.12 -26.92 -26.87
C LEU A 210 -18.86 -26.98 -28.22
N LYS A 211 -19.58 -28.07 -28.45
CA LYS A 211 -20.55 -28.18 -29.55
C LYS A 211 -21.78 -27.33 -29.26
N ALA A 212 -22.56 -27.02 -30.30
CA ALA A 212 -23.76 -26.19 -30.16
C ALA A 212 -24.76 -26.76 -29.13
N ASP A 213 -25.01 -28.07 -29.15
CA ASP A 213 -25.88 -28.75 -28.18
C ASP A 213 -25.32 -28.72 -26.75
N GLU A 214 -23.99 -28.82 -26.60
CA GLU A 214 -23.31 -28.73 -25.31
C GLU A 214 -23.36 -27.29 -24.74
N VAL A 215 -23.28 -26.28 -25.59
CA VAL A 215 -23.45 -24.87 -25.21
C VAL A 215 -24.85 -24.63 -24.66
N GLU A 216 -25.88 -25.15 -25.33
CA GLU A 216 -27.27 -24.99 -24.88
C GLU A 216 -27.53 -25.72 -23.55
N ASP A 217 -26.94 -26.90 -23.35
CA ASP A 217 -27.00 -27.60 -22.06
C ASP A 217 -26.37 -26.78 -20.92
N VAL A 218 -25.21 -26.17 -21.16
CA VAL A 218 -24.55 -25.29 -20.17
C VAL A 218 -25.43 -24.09 -19.84
N LYS A 219 -25.97 -23.39 -20.86
CA LYS A 219 -26.88 -22.24 -20.64
C LYS A 219 -28.14 -22.65 -19.89
N ALA A 220 -28.79 -23.74 -20.28
CA ALA A 220 -30.01 -24.21 -19.67
C ALA A 220 -29.78 -24.66 -18.21
N THR A 221 -28.61 -25.25 -17.90
CA THR A 221 -28.20 -25.56 -16.52
C THR A 221 -28.02 -24.30 -15.68
N LEU A 222 -27.39 -23.24 -16.23
CA LEU A 222 -27.25 -21.97 -15.54
C LEU A 222 -28.61 -21.27 -15.31
N HIS A 223 -29.49 -21.27 -16.31
CA HIS A 223 -30.85 -20.75 -16.15
C HIS A 223 -31.65 -21.55 -15.12
N TYR A 224 -31.48 -22.87 -15.06
CA TYR A 224 -32.07 -23.70 -14.01
C TYR A 224 -31.62 -23.22 -12.62
N MET A 225 -30.32 -22.98 -12.41
CA MET A 225 -29.81 -22.46 -11.15
C MET A 225 -30.40 -21.08 -10.80
N ILE A 226 -30.49 -20.15 -11.77
CA ILE A 226 -31.05 -18.80 -11.56
C ILE A 226 -32.51 -18.87 -11.13
N ARG A 227 -33.33 -19.68 -11.81
CA ARG A 227 -34.77 -19.80 -11.54
C ARG A 227 -35.09 -20.44 -10.19
N ASN A 228 -34.16 -21.25 -9.67
CA ASN A 228 -34.37 -22.05 -8.45
C ASN A 228 -33.47 -21.57 -7.28
N ARG A 229 -32.99 -20.33 -7.32
CA ARG A 229 -32.33 -19.69 -6.17
C ARG A 229 -33.31 -19.39 -5.05
N PHE A 230 -32.82 -19.14 -3.84
CA PHE A 230 -33.66 -18.77 -2.70
C PHE A 230 -34.33 -17.41 -2.90
N PRO A 231 -35.45 -17.12 -2.21
CA PRO A 231 -36.08 -15.80 -2.22
C PRO A 231 -35.15 -14.65 -1.83
N SER A 232 -34.11 -14.92 -1.05
CA SER A 232 -33.09 -13.92 -0.69
C SER A 232 -32.15 -13.52 -1.84
N GLY A 233 -32.19 -14.26 -2.96
CA GLY A 233 -31.22 -14.17 -4.05
C GLY A 233 -29.98 -15.07 -3.88
N ASN A 234 -29.80 -15.72 -2.72
CA ASN A 234 -28.71 -16.67 -2.50
C ASN A 234 -28.99 -18.02 -3.16
N TYR A 235 -27.97 -18.87 -3.31
CA TYR A 235 -28.08 -20.17 -3.98
C TYR A 235 -27.98 -21.34 -2.98
N PRO A 236 -28.77 -22.41 -3.19
CA PRO A 236 -28.65 -23.66 -2.44
C PRO A 236 -27.23 -24.23 -2.44
N SER A 237 -26.87 -24.94 -1.39
CA SER A 237 -25.61 -25.70 -1.35
C SER A 237 -25.64 -26.90 -2.29
N SER A 238 -26.80 -27.54 -2.40
CA SER A 238 -27.09 -28.75 -3.16
C SER A 238 -28.57 -28.84 -3.48
N GLU A 239 -28.95 -29.71 -4.44
CA GLU A 239 -30.35 -30.04 -4.73
C GLU A 239 -31.13 -30.38 -3.47
N GLY A 240 -32.38 -29.89 -3.37
CA GLY A 240 -33.28 -30.11 -2.25
C GLY A 240 -32.88 -29.45 -0.92
N SER A 241 -31.80 -28.68 -0.87
CA SER A 241 -31.41 -27.95 0.34
C SER A 241 -32.30 -26.71 0.53
N GLU A 242 -33.03 -26.67 1.65
CA GLU A 242 -33.87 -25.52 2.04
C GLU A 242 -33.10 -24.50 2.91
N SER A 243 -31.82 -24.77 3.22
CA SER A 243 -31.04 -23.98 4.17
C SER A 243 -30.27 -22.83 3.48
N ASP A 244 -30.84 -21.62 3.55
CA ASP A 244 -30.21 -20.40 3.06
C ASP A 244 -29.24 -19.77 4.08
N ARG A 245 -28.07 -20.39 4.26
CA ARG A 245 -27.07 -19.93 5.25
C ARG A 245 -25.66 -19.69 4.70
N LEU A 246 -25.26 -20.38 3.64
CA LEU A 246 -23.88 -20.34 3.15
C LEU A 246 -23.74 -19.26 2.08
N VAL A 247 -22.83 -18.31 2.30
CA VAL A 247 -22.49 -17.24 1.34
C VAL A 247 -20.99 -17.33 1.06
N HIS A 248 -20.57 -18.46 0.50
CA HIS A 248 -19.17 -18.84 0.32
C HIS A 248 -18.84 -19.08 -1.17
N TRP A 249 -17.56 -19.04 -1.54
CA TRP A 249 -17.13 -19.49 -2.87
C TRP A 249 -17.47 -20.98 -3.09
N CYS A 250 -17.20 -21.83 -2.11
CA CYS A 250 -17.49 -23.25 -2.22
C CYS A 250 -19.00 -23.56 -2.32
N HIS A 251 -19.86 -22.81 -1.62
CA HIS A 251 -21.30 -23.00 -1.56
C HIS A 251 -22.05 -21.66 -1.37
N GLY A 252 -22.92 -21.31 -2.31
CA GLY A 252 -23.76 -20.10 -2.25
C GLY A 252 -23.42 -19.06 -3.31
N ALA A 253 -23.94 -17.84 -3.11
CA ALA A 253 -23.88 -16.74 -4.07
C ALA A 253 -22.47 -16.42 -4.59
N PRO A 254 -21.39 -16.39 -3.79
CA PRO A 254 -20.07 -16.02 -4.31
C PRO A 254 -19.56 -16.91 -5.45
N GLY A 255 -19.63 -18.23 -5.29
CA GLY A 255 -19.20 -19.16 -6.33
C GLY A 255 -20.05 -19.09 -7.59
N VAL A 256 -21.37 -18.99 -7.41
CA VAL A 256 -22.32 -18.90 -8.53
C VAL A 256 -22.19 -17.57 -9.27
N ALA A 257 -22.03 -16.45 -8.56
CA ALA A 257 -21.86 -15.13 -9.14
C ALA A 257 -20.64 -15.08 -10.09
N LEU A 258 -19.50 -15.64 -9.69
CA LEU A 258 -18.32 -15.72 -10.56
C LEU A 258 -18.60 -16.50 -11.85
N THR A 259 -19.34 -17.60 -11.77
CA THR A 259 -19.77 -18.37 -12.94
C THR A 259 -20.74 -17.56 -13.81
N LEU A 260 -21.68 -16.82 -13.22
CA LEU A 260 -22.64 -16.00 -13.98
C LEU A 260 -21.97 -14.79 -14.66
N ILE A 261 -20.99 -14.15 -14.03
CA ILE A 261 -20.16 -13.09 -14.64
C ILE A 261 -19.46 -13.63 -15.89
N LYS A 262 -18.96 -14.87 -15.82
CA LYS A 262 -18.37 -15.53 -16.97
C LYS A 262 -19.39 -15.82 -18.06
N ALA A 263 -20.55 -16.37 -17.69
CA ALA A 263 -21.62 -16.66 -18.62
C ALA A 263 -22.08 -15.38 -19.36
N ALA A 264 -22.23 -14.27 -18.63
CA ALA A 264 -22.55 -12.96 -19.20
C ALA A 264 -21.51 -12.54 -20.26
N LYS A 265 -20.22 -12.78 -19.98
CA LYS A 265 -19.14 -12.45 -20.93
C LYS A 265 -19.10 -13.39 -22.14
N VAL A 266 -19.20 -14.71 -21.92
CA VAL A 266 -19.07 -15.72 -22.98
C VAL A 266 -20.28 -15.71 -23.91
N PHE A 267 -21.48 -15.55 -23.35
CA PHE A 267 -22.73 -15.59 -24.10
C PHE A 267 -23.29 -14.20 -24.45
N SER A 268 -22.66 -13.11 -23.99
CA SER A 268 -23.13 -11.73 -24.20
C SER A 268 -24.62 -11.56 -23.86
N ASN A 269 -25.03 -12.07 -22.69
CA ASN A 269 -26.43 -12.12 -22.26
C ASN A 269 -26.63 -11.34 -20.95
N ASP A 270 -27.52 -10.34 -21.00
CA ASP A 270 -27.84 -9.45 -19.89
C ASP A 270 -28.53 -10.16 -18.71
N GLU A 271 -29.25 -11.26 -18.94
CA GLU A 271 -29.90 -12.04 -17.87
C GLU A 271 -28.85 -12.63 -16.91
N PHE A 272 -27.74 -13.17 -17.46
CA PHE A 272 -26.64 -13.69 -16.64
C PHE A 272 -25.95 -12.57 -15.87
N LEU A 273 -25.79 -11.39 -16.48
CA LEU A 273 -25.20 -10.24 -15.80
C LEU A 273 -26.10 -9.77 -14.66
N GLN A 274 -27.41 -9.64 -14.91
CA GLN A 274 -28.38 -9.22 -13.92
C GLN A 274 -28.43 -10.18 -12.72
N ALA A 275 -28.45 -11.50 -13.00
CA ALA A 275 -28.40 -12.51 -11.94
C ALA A 275 -27.08 -12.46 -11.14
N ALA A 276 -25.95 -12.15 -11.79
CA ALA A 276 -24.68 -11.94 -11.10
C ALA A 276 -24.68 -10.70 -10.20
N VAL A 277 -25.30 -9.59 -10.65
CA VAL A 277 -25.45 -8.36 -9.86
C VAL A 277 -26.32 -8.61 -8.63
N GLU A 278 -27.43 -9.34 -8.79
CA GLU A 278 -28.31 -9.72 -7.67
C GLU A 278 -27.58 -10.61 -6.66
N ALA A 279 -26.82 -11.58 -7.13
CA ALA A 279 -25.96 -12.40 -6.27
C ALA A 279 -24.90 -11.55 -5.55
N ALA A 280 -24.36 -10.51 -6.20
CA ALA A 280 -23.41 -9.59 -5.58
C ALA A 280 -24.05 -8.71 -4.49
N GLU A 281 -25.33 -8.37 -4.59
CA GLU A 281 -26.06 -7.70 -3.51
C GLU A 281 -26.22 -8.59 -2.28
N VAL A 282 -26.47 -9.90 -2.46
CA VAL A 282 -26.44 -10.87 -1.35
C VAL A 282 -25.08 -10.85 -0.65
N ILE A 283 -23.99 -10.82 -1.43
CA ILE A 283 -22.62 -10.81 -0.90
C ILE A 283 -22.30 -9.49 -0.21
N TRP A 284 -22.78 -8.37 -0.74
CA TRP A 284 -22.60 -7.07 -0.09
C TRP A 284 -23.25 -7.05 1.30
N ASN A 285 -24.45 -7.62 1.42
CA ASN A 285 -25.22 -7.61 2.66
C ASN A 285 -24.81 -8.72 3.66
N ARG A 286 -24.35 -9.89 3.18
CA ARG A 286 -24.13 -11.10 4.01
C ARG A 286 -22.73 -11.69 3.89
N GLY A 287 -21.86 -11.12 3.06
CA GLY A 287 -20.56 -11.69 2.67
C GLY A 287 -19.37 -11.28 3.52
N LEU A 288 -19.52 -10.40 4.51
CA LEU A 288 -18.52 -10.14 5.56
C LEU A 288 -18.53 -11.26 6.59
N LEU A 289 -18.02 -12.42 6.18
CA LEU A 289 -18.01 -13.64 6.98
C LEU A 289 -17.10 -13.52 8.21
N LYS A 290 -17.40 -14.29 9.25
CA LYS A 290 -16.50 -14.51 10.41
C LYS A 290 -15.35 -15.46 10.08
N ARG A 291 -14.79 -15.40 8.86
CA ARG A 291 -13.68 -16.24 8.37
C ARG A 291 -12.83 -15.46 7.36
N VAL A 292 -11.52 -15.70 7.37
CA VAL A 292 -10.57 -14.89 6.59
C VAL A 292 -10.38 -15.35 5.13
N GLY A 293 -10.31 -16.66 4.88
CA GLY A 293 -9.76 -17.24 3.64
C GLY A 293 -10.55 -17.05 2.34
N ILE A 294 -10.08 -17.71 1.28
CA ILE A 294 -10.69 -17.69 -0.07
C ILE A 294 -11.93 -18.60 -0.16
N CYS A 295 -11.85 -19.83 0.36
CA CYS A 295 -12.88 -20.84 0.10
C CYS A 295 -14.27 -20.43 0.66
N HIS A 296 -14.25 -19.85 1.86
CA HIS A 296 -15.45 -19.48 2.60
C HIS A 296 -15.15 -18.36 3.60
N GLY A 297 -14.43 -17.33 3.15
CA GLY A 297 -14.08 -16.16 3.95
C GLY A 297 -14.24 -14.85 3.17
N VAL A 298 -13.97 -13.74 3.85
CA VAL A 298 -14.09 -12.39 3.27
C VAL A 298 -13.16 -12.23 2.05
N SER A 299 -11.98 -12.85 2.08
CA SER A 299 -11.02 -12.73 0.98
C SER A 299 -11.62 -13.26 -0.33
N GLY A 300 -12.23 -14.45 -0.30
CA GLY A 300 -12.87 -15.04 -1.48
C GLY A 300 -14.08 -14.26 -1.96
N ASN A 301 -14.92 -13.79 -1.05
CA ASN A 301 -16.12 -13.04 -1.40
C ASN A 301 -15.80 -11.71 -2.11
N SER A 302 -14.66 -11.10 -1.79
CA SER A 302 -14.17 -9.87 -2.43
C SER A 302 -13.95 -10.03 -3.94
N TYR A 303 -13.58 -11.23 -4.40
CA TYR A 303 -13.30 -11.52 -5.80
C TYR A 303 -14.53 -11.34 -6.71
N VAL A 304 -15.75 -11.44 -6.18
CA VAL A 304 -16.97 -11.20 -6.97
C VAL A 304 -17.05 -9.76 -7.43
N PHE A 305 -16.76 -8.81 -6.53
CA PHE A 305 -16.76 -7.40 -6.85
C PHE A 305 -15.63 -7.02 -7.81
N LEU A 306 -14.43 -7.59 -7.64
CA LEU A 306 -13.35 -7.43 -8.62
C LEU A 306 -13.76 -7.95 -10.01
N SER A 307 -14.46 -9.08 -10.07
CA SER A 307 -14.92 -9.68 -11.33
C SER A 307 -15.98 -8.84 -12.03
N LEU A 308 -16.96 -8.33 -11.26
CA LEU A 308 -17.97 -7.40 -11.79
C LEU A 308 -17.34 -6.09 -12.25
N TYR A 309 -16.37 -5.55 -11.51
CA TYR A 309 -15.62 -4.37 -11.95
C TYR A 309 -14.87 -4.63 -13.26
N ARG A 310 -14.23 -5.79 -13.40
CA ARG A 310 -13.51 -6.16 -14.63
C ARG A 310 -14.44 -6.30 -15.84
N LEU A 311 -15.64 -6.83 -15.65
CA LEU A 311 -16.63 -6.98 -16.72
C LEU A 311 -17.30 -5.65 -17.06
N THR A 312 -17.82 -4.94 -16.06
CA THR A 312 -18.72 -3.78 -16.26
C THR A 312 -18.01 -2.43 -16.28
N ARG A 313 -16.78 -2.36 -15.74
CA ARG A 313 -16.02 -1.12 -15.47
C ARG A 313 -16.73 -0.13 -14.53
N LYS A 314 -17.81 -0.52 -13.86
CA LYS A 314 -18.50 0.33 -12.89
C LYS A 314 -17.70 0.41 -11.60
N VAL A 315 -17.26 1.62 -11.26
CA VAL A 315 -16.37 1.88 -10.11
C VAL A 315 -16.98 1.47 -8.76
N GLU A 316 -18.31 1.39 -8.68
CA GLU A 316 -19.03 0.88 -7.50
C GLU A 316 -18.53 -0.50 -7.05
N TYR A 317 -18.25 -1.40 -7.98
CA TYR A 317 -17.76 -2.73 -7.65
C TYR A 317 -16.30 -2.70 -7.19
N LEU A 318 -15.48 -1.81 -7.75
CA LEU A 318 -14.13 -1.59 -7.23
C LEU A 318 -14.16 -1.07 -5.79
N TYR A 319 -15.11 -0.18 -5.49
CA TYR A 319 -15.33 0.30 -4.12
C TYR A 319 -15.75 -0.83 -3.17
N LYS A 320 -16.70 -1.69 -3.57
CA LYS A 320 -17.12 -2.84 -2.76
C LYS A 320 -15.95 -3.82 -2.50
N ALA A 321 -15.13 -4.12 -3.51
CA ALA A 321 -13.91 -4.90 -3.35
C ALA A 321 -12.91 -4.25 -2.38
N LYS A 322 -12.69 -2.94 -2.53
CA LYS A 322 -11.84 -2.15 -1.63
C LYS A 322 -12.35 -2.18 -0.20
N ALA A 323 -13.65 -2.04 0.03
CA ALA A 323 -14.24 -2.06 1.36
C ALA A 323 -13.97 -3.39 2.09
N PHE A 324 -14.13 -4.53 1.39
CA PHE A 324 -13.83 -5.84 1.97
C PHE A 324 -12.32 -6.01 2.25
N ALA A 325 -11.46 -5.59 1.32
CA ALA A 325 -10.01 -5.61 1.52
C ALA A 325 -9.57 -4.72 2.70
N CYS A 326 -10.16 -3.53 2.84
CA CYS A 326 -9.93 -2.64 3.99
C CYS A 326 -10.40 -3.26 5.30
N PHE A 327 -11.59 -3.90 5.33
CA PHE A 327 -12.06 -4.62 6.51
C PHE A 327 -11.06 -5.71 6.94
N LEU A 328 -10.55 -6.50 5.99
CA LEU A 328 -9.53 -7.52 6.24
C LEU A 328 -8.23 -6.91 6.78
N HIS A 329 -7.69 -5.90 6.10
CA HIS A 329 -6.45 -5.23 6.49
C HIS A 329 -6.52 -4.65 7.91
N THR A 330 -7.69 -4.18 8.33
CA THR A 330 -7.84 -3.38 9.56
C THR A 330 -8.32 -4.20 10.75
N ARG A 331 -9.14 -5.22 10.51
CA ARG A 331 -9.80 -5.97 11.58
C ARG A 331 -9.45 -7.44 11.62
N ALA A 332 -8.96 -8.05 10.54
CA ALA A 332 -8.80 -9.51 10.51
C ALA A 332 -7.86 -10.01 11.61
N GLN A 333 -6.71 -9.38 11.81
CA GLN A 333 -5.74 -9.82 12.83
C GLN A 333 -6.35 -9.78 14.24
N THR A 334 -6.96 -8.65 14.63
CA THR A 334 -7.62 -8.48 15.93
C THR A 334 -8.76 -9.47 16.12
N LEU A 335 -9.67 -9.57 15.13
CA LEU A 335 -10.82 -10.47 15.22
C LEU A 335 -10.39 -11.95 15.26
N ILE A 336 -9.28 -12.32 14.60
CA ILE A 336 -8.72 -13.67 14.70
C ILE A 336 -8.15 -13.91 16.09
N SER A 337 -7.36 -12.98 16.64
CA SER A 337 -6.79 -13.14 17.98
C SER A 337 -7.85 -13.18 19.10
N GLU A 338 -8.97 -12.50 18.92
CA GLU A 338 -10.10 -12.50 19.85
C GLU A 338 -11.04 -13.71 19.66
N GLY A 339 -10.80 -14.57 18.67
CA GLY A 339 -11.66 -15.71 18.35
C GLY A 339 -13.01 -15.35 17.72
N VAL A 340 -13.24 -14.08 17.37
CA VAL A 340 -14.46 -13.60 16.71
C VAL A 340 -14.49 -13.98 15.22
N MET A 341 -13.31 -14.05 14.58
CA MET A 341 -13.12 -14.49 13.21
C MET A 341 -12.24 -15.74 13.16
N HIS A 342 -12.66 -16.76 12.40
CA HIS A 342 -11.86 -17.95 12.22
C HIS A 342 -10.71 -17.71 11.22
N GLY A 343 -9.47 -17.96 11.66
CA GLY A 343 -8.26 -17.80 10.84
C GLY A 343 -8.02 -18.89 9.80
N GLY A 344 -8.86 -19.94 9.78
CA GLY A 344 -8.71 -21.13 8.93
C GLY A 344 -8.08 -22.30 9.70
N ASP A 345 -8.50 -23.54 9.41
CA ASP A 345 -7.97 -24.74 10.08
C ASP A 345 -6.48 -24.90 9.78
N ARG A 346 -6.08 -24.52 8.56
CA ARG A 346 -4.69 -24.26 8.17
C ARG A 346 -4.48 -22.75 8.04
N PRO A 347 -4.08 -22.04 9.10
CA PRO A 347 -4.15 -20.58 9.16
C PRO A 347 -3.23 -19.84 8.17
N TYR A 348 -2.20 -20.51 7.66
CA TYR A 348 -1.26 -19.96 6.65
C TYR A 348 -1.54 -20.46 5.24
N SER A 349 -2.55 -21.29 5.03
CA SER A 349 -2.89 -21.81 3.71
C SER A 349 -3.46 -20.75 2.78
N LEU A 350 -3.44 -21.06 1.48
CA LEU A 350 -4.04 -20.21 0.46
C LEU A 350 -5.58 -20.21 0.55
N PHE A 351 -6.23 -21.38 0.63
CA PHE A 351 -7.70 -21.42 0.53
C PHE A 351 -8.44 -21.15 1.85
N GLU A 352 -7.85 -21.44 3.01
CA GLU A 352 -8.54 -21.26 4.31
C GLU A 352 -7.96 -20.10 5.12
N GLY A 353 -6.66 -19.86 4.97
CA GLY A 353 -5.88 -18.99 5.83
C GLY A 353 -5.61 -17.59 5.28
N ILE A 354 -4.67 -16.92 5.93
CA ILE A 354 -4.18 -15.59 5.56
C ILE A 354 -3.39 -15.59 4.25
N GLY A 355 -3.03 -16.76 3.71
CA GLY A 355 -2.46 -16.88 2.36
C GLY A 355 -3.40 -16.34 1.30
N GLY A 356 -4.68 -16.66 1.41
CA GLY A 356 -5.70 -16.12 0.50
C GLY A 356 -5.96 -14.63 0.69
N MET A 357 -5.82 -14.13 1.91
CA MET A 357 -5.90 -12.70 2.21
C MET A 357 -4.74 -11.92 1.59
N SER A 358 -3.50 -12.42 1.75
CA SER A 358 -2.32 -11.84 1.12
C SER A 358 -2.43 -11.87 -0.41
N TYR A 359 -2.95 -12.97 -0.97
CA TYR A 359 -3.18 -13.08 -2.41
C TYR A 359 -4.19 -12.02 -2.90
N LEU A 360 -5.33 -11.85 -2.21
CA LEU A 360 -6.30 -10.79 -2.53
C LEU A 360 -5.65 -9.42 -2.54
N PHE A 361 -4.83 -9.11 -1.54
CA PHE A 361 -4.15 -7.82 -1.46
C PHE A 361 -3.19 -7.60 -2.64
N PHE A 362 -2.45 -8.63 -3.08
CA PHE A 362 -1.66 -8.53 -4.32
C PHE A 362 -2.53 -8.30 -5.56
N ASP A 363 -3.71 -8.91 -5.64
CA ASP A 363 -4.66 -8.68 -6.75
C ASP A 363 -5.32 -7.31 -6.72
N MET A 364 -5.49 -6.73 -5.53
CA MET A 364 -6.02 -5.39 -5.38
C MET A 364 -5.08 -4.32 -5.93
N ILE A 365 -3.76 -4.57 -6.05
CA ILE A 365 -2.75 -3.62 -6.58
C ILE A 365 -2.97 -3.33 -8.07
N ASP A 366 -3.43 -4.31 -8.85
CA ASP A 366 -3.83 -4.12 -10.24
C ASP A 366 -5.21 -4.77 -10.46
N PRO A 367 -6.30 -4.09 -10.05
CA PRO A 367 -7.64 -4.67 -10.05
C PRO A 367 -8.15 -4.94 -11.48
N MET A 368 -7.46 -4.40 -12.50
CA MET A 368 -7.79 -4.53 -13.91
C MET A 368 -6.93 -5.57 -14.64
N GLU A 369 -5.83 -6.03 -14.04
CA GLU A 369 -4.82 -6.89 -14.67
C GLU A 369 -4.22 -6.27 -15.95
N THR A 370 -3.94 -4.95 -15.90
CA THR A 370 -3.56 -4.13 -17.06
C THR A 370 -2.05 -3.90 -17.19
N ARG A 371 -1.26 -4.97 -17.42
CA ARG A 371 0.12 -4.80 -17.92
C ARG A 371 0.21 -4.84 -19.46
N PRO A 372 1.14 -4.10 -20.09
CA PRO A 372 1.18 -3.87 -21.53
C PRO A 372 1.79 -5.04 -22.31
N ALA A 373 1.39 -5.16 -23.59
CA ALA A 373 1.76 -6.19 -24.57
C ALA A 373 3.26 -6.34 -24.91
N SER A 374 4.19 -5.68 -24.20
CA SER A 374 5.64 -5.81 -24.40
C SER A 374 6.34 -6.71 -23.37
N SER A 375 5.62 -7.22 -22.38
CA SER A 375 6.02 -8.40 -21.62
C SER A 375 4.98 -9.49 -21.90
N HIS A 376 5.41 -10.73 -22.12
CA HIS A 376 4.53 -11.89 -22.35
C HIS A 376 3.74 -12.29 -21.08
N VAL A 377 3.43 -11.33 -20.20
CA VAL A 377 2.89 -11.53 -18.86
C VAL A 377 1.41 -11.19 -18.88
N GLN A 378 0.56 -12.18 -19.16
CA GLN A 378 -0.83 -12.10 -18.71
C GLN A 378 -0.84 -12.39 -17.20
N THR A 379 -1.27 -11.41 -16.41
CA THR A 379 -1.47 -11.58 -14.96
C THR A 379 -2.48 -12.69 -14.71
N ILE A 380 -2.16 -13.59 -13.77
CA ILE A 380 -3.09 -14.62 -13.30
C ILE A 380 -3.29 -14.36 -11.81
N SER A 381 -4.51 -14.01 -11.46
CA SER A 381 -5.02 -13.90 -10.10
C SER A 381 -5.51 -15.26 -9.60
N VAL A 382 -5.84 -15.39 -8.31
CA VAL A 382 -6.70 -16.48 -7.80
C VAL A 382 -8.09 -16.40 -8.45
N LEU A 383 -8.45 -15.22 -8.96
CA LEU A 383 -9.56 -15.06 -9.91
C LEU A 383 -9.36 -15.98 -11.11
N ALA A 384 -8.16 -16.26 -11.62
CA ALA A 384 -7.95 -17.26 -12.69
C ALA A 384 -8.39 -18.67 -12.28
N LEU A 385 -8.08 -19.10 -11.04
CA LEU A 385 -8.59 -20.33 -10.39
C LEU A 385 -10.13 -20.38 -10.32
N ALA A 386 -10.77 -19.23 -10.52
CA ALA A 386 -12.21 -19.06 -10.56
C ALA A 386 -12.75 -18.37 -11.84
N LEU A 387 -11.96 -18.06 -12.90
CA LEU A 387 -12.29 -17.22 -14.08
C LEU A 387 -11.10 -17.14 -15.10
N SER A 388 -11.14 -17.85 -16.24
CA SER A 388 -10.34 -17.55 -17.46
C SER A 388 -11.24 -17.07 -18.62
N THR A 389 -10.89 -16.24 -19.63
CA THR A 389 -9.71 -15.45 -20.07
C THR A 389 -10.16 -14.16 -20.83
N THR A 390 -9.22 -13.28 -21.21
CA THR A 390 -9.36 -12.04 -22.02
C THR A 390 -8.91 -12.22 -23.49
N GLY A 391 -9.57 -11.53 -24.43
CA GLY A 391 -9.12 -11.25 -25.82
C GLY A 391 -10.17 -10.41 -26.55
N GLY A 392 -9.78 -9.26 -27.15
CA GLY A 392 -10.69 -8.15 -27.45
C GLY A 392 -11.28 -8.06 -28.86
N HIS A 393 -12.31 -7.22 -28.99
CA HIS A 393 -12.62 -6.47 -30.21
C HIS A 393 -13.12 -5.06 -29.85
N SER A 394 -12.55 -4.07 -30.53
CA SER A 394 -12.83 -2.65 -30.44
C SER A 394 -14.12 -2.29 -31.18
N HIS A 395 -15.06 -1.58 -30.55
CA HIS A 395 -15.92 -0.64 -31.27
C HIS A 395 -16.27 0.58 -30.39
N LEU A 396 -15.96 1.75 -30.95
CA LEU A 396 -16.32 3.09 -30.50
C LEU A 396 -17.82 3.33 -30.66
N LEU A 397 -18.49 3.91 -29.65
CA LEU A 397 -19.72 4.71 -29.78
C LEU A 397 -19.88 5.62 -28.52
N PRO A 398 -20.63 6.74 -28.59
CA PRO A 398 -20.08 8.06 -28.33
C PRO A 398 -20.47 8.69 -26.99
N ASN A 399 -19.68 9.72 -26.63
CA ASN A 399 -19.96 10.70 -25.58
C ASN A 399 -21.35 11.33 -25.76
N ASN A 400 -22.19 11.29 -24.72
CA ASN A 400 -22.71 12.48 -24.04
C ASN A 400 -23.71 12.09 -22.95
N LEU A 401 -23.84 13.00 -21.98
CA LEU A 401 -24.63 12.95 -20.75
C LEU A 401 -23.97 12.13 -19.64
N ILE A 402 -23.33 12.78 -18.66
CA ILE A 402 -23.77 12.89 -17.25
C ILE A 402 -22.94 14.04 -16.59
N PRO A 403 -23.54 14.89 -15.73
CA PRO A 403 -22.91 16.08 -15.15
C PRO A 403 -21.84 15.76 -14.09
N ASN A 404 -20.88 16.68 -13.96
CA ASN A 404 -19.88 16.84 -12.89
C ASN A 404 -20.05 15.94 -11.64
N LEU A 405 -19.30 14.83 -11.58
CA LEU A 405 -19.03 14.08 -10.35
C LEU A 405 -17.57 14.32 -9.92
N ILE A 406 -17.47 14.96 -8.77
CA ILE A 406 -16.30 15.53 -8.10
C ILE A 406 -15.27 14.42 -7.80
N ALA A 407 -14.00 14.65 -8.17
CA ALA A 407 -12.87 13.83 -7.76
C ALA A 407 -12.79 13.70 -6.22
N PRO A 408 -12.33 12.57 -5.64
CA PRO A 408 -12.17 12.45 -4.20
C PRO A 408 -11.26 13.59 -3.71
N LYS A 409 -11.81 14.46 -2.85
CA LYS A 409 -11.09 15.62 -2.31
C LYS A 409 -9.85 15.11 -1.58
N ARG A 410 -8.65 15.58 -1.98
CA ARG A 410 -7.35 15.17 -1.40
C ARG A 410 -7.09 15.77 0.00
N TYR A 411 -8.03 16.53 0.52
CA TYR A 411 -8.03 17.15 1.84
C TYR A 411 -9.44 17.05 2.42
N TYR A 412 -9.54 16.95 3.74
CA TYR A 412 -10.82 17.07 4.43
C TYR A 412 -11.31 18.51 4.30
N PRO A 413 -12.57 18.74 3.88
CA PRO A 413 -13.18 20.05 4.02
C PRO A 413 -13.03 20.52 5.47
N ASN A 414 -12.46 21.70 5.67
CA ASN A 414 -12.29 22.23 7.01
C ASN A 414 -13.60 22.87 7.47
N GLU A 415 -14.39 22.09 8.22
CA GLU A 415 -15.67 22.52 8.81
C GLU A 415 -15.50 23.03 10.26
N MET A 416 -14.26 23.10 10.76
CA MET A 416 -13.96 23.67 12.08
C MET A 416 -14.15 25.20 12.03
N GLY A 417 -15.00 25.75 12.90
CA GLY A 417 -15.41 27.16 12.90
C GLY A 417 -14.26 28.17 13.12
N GLY A 418 -14.54 29.47 12.94
CA GLY A 418 -13.60 30.57 13.23
C GLY A 418 -13.53 30.91 14.73
N ILE A 419 -12.66 31.87 15.11
CA ILE A 419 -12.42 32.31 16.50
C ILE A 419 -13.70 32.75 17.24
N SER A 420 -14.76 33.15 16.52
CA SER A 420 -16.02 33.59 17.11
C SER A 420 -16.82 32.42 17.69
N ILE A 421 -16.25 31.79 18.70
CA ILE A 421 -16.95 30.99 19.67
C ILE A 421 -16.79 31.78 20.97
N GLU A 422 -17.72 32.71 21.18
CA GLU A 422 -18.14 33.04 22.53
C GLU A 422 -18.45 31.69 23.20
N GLU A 423 -17.54 31.29 24.08
CA GLU A 423 -17.70 30.25 25.10
C GLU A 423 -18.77 29.21 24.76
N LEU A 424 -18.47 28.26 23.84
CA LEU A 424 -19.26 27.03 23.78
C LEU A 424 -19.07 26.33 25.13
N ALA A 425 -20.00 26.59 26.06
CA ALA A 425 -20.12 25.84 27.29
C ALA A 425 -20.07 24.34 26.90
N PRO A 426 -19.31 23.49 27.62
CA PRO A 426 -19.12 22.08 27.27
C PRO A 426 -20.43 21.32 26.98
N GLU A 427 -21.54 21.79 27.57
CA GLU A 427 -22.90 21.28 27.43
C GLU A 427 -23.54 21.50 26.05
N SER A 428 -23.07 22.47 25.27
CA SER A 428 -23.64 22.85 23.96
C SER A 428 -22.95 22.19 22.75
N ALA A 429 -21.83 21.50 22.96
CA ALA A 429 -21.02 20.88 21.91
C ALA A 429 -21.59 19.51 21.45
N LYS A 430 -21.90 19.41 20.15
CA LYS A 430 -22.65 18.28 19.54
C LYS A 430 -21.82 17.01 19.29
N ASP A 431 -20.51 17.12 19.13
CA ASP A 431 -19.61 15.99 18.87
C ASP A 431 -18.26 16.08 19.64
N SER A 432 -17.46 15.01 19.60
CA SER A 432 -16.22 14.89 20.38
C SER A 432 -15.17 15.93 19.99
N LEU A 433 -15.02 16.24 18.69
CA LEU A 433 -14.10 17.25 18.19
C LEU A 433 -14.49 18.65 18.67
N SER A 434 -15.78 19.00 18.62
CA SER A 434 -16.30 20.29 19.09
C SER A 434 -16.05 20.48 20.59
N LYS A 435 -16.17 19.41 21.39
CA LYS A 435 -15.84 19.42 22.82
C LYS A 435 -14.36 19.69 23.07
N LEU A 436 -13.47 19.12 22.25
CA LEU A 436 -12.02 19.39 22.37
C LEU A 436 -11.68 20.83 21.96
N LEU A 437 -12.34 21.33 20.92
CA LEU A 437 -12.16 22.71 20.44
C LEU A 437 -12.62 23.75 21.47
N SER A 438 -13.61 23.45 22.32
CA SER A 438 -14.08 24.37 23.36
C SER A 438 -13.21 24.38 24.62
N LEU A 439 -12.32 23.40 24.83
CA LEU A 439 -11.45 23.35 26.01
C LEU A 439 -10.46 24.54 26.04
N PRO A 440 -10.13 25.10 27.22
CA PRO A 440 -9.04 26.05 27.36
C PRO A 440 -7.73 25.51 26.77
N TYR A 441 -6.89 26.39 26.22
CA TYR A 441 -5.64 25.98 25.56
C TYR A 441 -4.74 25.15 26.49
N ASP A 442 -4.61 25.58 27.76
CA ASP A 442 -3.79 24.87 28.75
C ASP A 442 -4.29 23.46 29.03
N THR A 443 -5.61 23.26 29.07
CA THR A 443 -6.19 21.94 29.28
C THR A 443 -5.91 21.00 28.11
N ILE A 444 -6.14 21.47 26.88
CA ILE A 444 -5.91 20.65 25.70
C ILE A 444 -4.41 20.41 25.47
N SER A 445 -3.54 21.37 25.75
CA SER A 445 -2.09 21.21 25.60
C SER A 445 -1.53 20.16 26.57
N GLN A 446 -1.99 20.13 27.83
CA GLN A 446 -1.59 19.08 28.78
C GLN A 446 -2.11 17.70 28.37
N ARG A 447 -3.31 17.61 27.79
CA ARG A 447 -3.84 16.35 27.26
C ARG A 447 -3.01 15.85 26.09
N LEU A 448 -2.74 16.71 25.11
CA LEU A 448 -1.91 16.39 23.95
C LEU A 448 -0.49 16.00 24.37
N LYS A 449 0.07 16.62 25.41
CA LYS A 449 1.37 16.23 25.99
C LYS A 449 1.37 14.78 26.45
N LEU A 450 0.34 14.33 27.17
CA LEU A 450 0.23 12.94 27.61
C LEU A 450 0.13 11.98 26.42
N ASP A 451 -0.68 12.31 25.42
CA ASP A 451 -0.78 11.51 24.20
C ASP A 451 0.55 11.46 23.45
N ALA A 452 1.28 12.56 23.41
CA ALA A 452 2.59 12.62 22.78
C ALA A 452 3.60 11.69 23.45
N ILE A 453 3.57 11.58 24.78
CA ILE A 453 4.41 10.64 25.52
C ILE A 453 4.06 9.19 25.15
N ASN A 454 2.77 8.86 25.07
CA ASN A 454 2.32 7.52 24.66
C ASN A 454 2.75 7.19 23.22
N LEU A 455 2.57 8.14 22.29
CA LEU A 455 2.99 7.99 20.89
C LEU A 455 4.52 7.88 20.78
N LYS A 456 5.27 8.65 21.57
CA LYS A 456 6.73 8.56 21.65
C LYS A 456 7.16 7.16 22.10
N ASP A 457 6.54 6.62 23.15
CA ASP A 457 6.86 5.27 23.64
C ASP A 457 6.54 4.20 22.59
N GLU A 458 5.45 4.35 21.84
CA GLU A 458 5.13 3.48 20.71
C GLU A 458 6.18 3.58 19.59
N VAL A 459 6.57 4.80 19.20
CA VAL A 459 7.62 5.02 18.19
C VAL A 459 8.93 4.38 18.64
N VAL A 460 9.35 4.54 19.90
CA VAL A 460 10.54 3.91 20.46
C VAL A 460 10.43 2.39 20.42
N ARG A 461 9.30 1.83 20.84
CA ARG A 461 9.05 0.38 20.82
C ARG A 461 9.24 -0.19 19.42
N GLU A 462 8.66 0.45 18.42
CA GLU A 462 8.62 -0.05 17.03
C GLU A 462 9.91 0.21 16.26
N THR A 463 10.59 1.34 16.51
CA THR A 463 11.79 1.73 15.77
C THR A 463 13.09 1.28 16.41
N TRP A 464 13.08 1.01 17.72
CA TRP A 464 14.28 0.64 18.48
C TRP A 464 14.18 -0.76 19.09
N ALA A 465 13.18 -1.00 19.96
CA ALA A 465 13.09 -2.26 20.71
C ALA A 465 12.75 -3.47 19.80
N ALA A 466 11.68 -3.37 19.02
CA ALA A 466 11.21 -4.43 18.12
C ALA A 466 12.25 -4.79 17.04
N LYS A 467 13.03 -3.79 16.60
CA LYS A 467 14.10 -3.98 15.61
C LYS A 467 15.41 -4.52 16.18
N ARG A 468 15.44 -4.89 17.47
CA ARG A 468 16.65 -5.37 18.15
C ARG A 468 17.85 -4.43 17.94
N ARG A 469 17.59 -3.11 17.95
CA ARG A 469 18.57 -2.04 17.71
C ARG A 469 19.19 -2.03 16.30
N HIS A 470 18.54 -2.62 15.30
CA HIS A 470 18.93 -2.45 13.90
C HIS A 470 18.54 -1.04 13.41
N VAL A 471 19.53 -0.27 12.95
CA VAL A 471 19.38 1.18 12.70
C VAL A 471 19.22 1.49 11.21
N TYR A 472 18.30 2.41 10.91
CA TYR A 472 18.29 3.17 9.66
C TYR A 472 18.58 4.64 10.03
N TYR A 473 19.75 5.18 9.69
CA TYR A 473 20.30 6.34 10.40
C TYR A 473 19.73 7.73 10.03
N ARG A 474 18.82 7.83 9.07
CA ARG A 474 18.36 9.14 8.57
C ARG A 474 17.34 9.80 9.51
N LEU A 475 17.30 11.12 9.56
CA LEU A 475 16.30 11.86 10.35
C LEU A 475 14.89 11.69 9.78
N TYR A 476 14.77 11.73 8.45
CA TYR A 476 13.48 11.76 7.75
C TYR A 476 12.61 10.52 8.07
N THR A 477 13.12 9.32 7.77
CA THR A 477 12.41 8.04 7.92
C THR A 477 13.07 7.04 8.85
N GLY A 478 14.19 7.41 9.46
CA GLY A 478 15.03 6.51 10.25
C GLY A 478 15.02 6.76 11.75
N THR A 479 15.85 5.99 12.45
CA THR A 479 16.00 5.95 13.90
C THR A 479 16.59 7.25 14.46
N LEU A 480 17.30 8.06 13.65
CA LEU A 480 17.67 9.42 14.07
C LEU A 480 16.44 10.31 14.27
N GLY A 481 15.35 10.07 13.53
CA GLY A 481 14.05 10.70 13.79
C GLY A 481 13.49 10.36 15.16
N THR A 482 13.65 9.11 15.61
CA THR A 482 13.31 8.67 16.98
C THR A 482 14.16 9.37 18.03
N ALA A 483 15.48 9.48 17.80
CA ALA A 483 16.36 10.22 18.70
C ALA A 483 15.96 11.70 18.79
N TYR A 484 15.63 12.33 17.67
CA TYR A 484 15.16 13.71 17.66
C TYR A 484 13.85 13.89 18.44
N LEU A 485 12.89 12.95 18.29
CA LEU A 485 11.66 12.95 19.07
C LEU A 485 11.93 12.79 20.58
N LEU A 486 12.84 11.91 20.97
CA LEU A 486 13.27 11.75 22.36
C LEU A 486 13.94 13.02 22.90
N PHE A 487 14.81 13.66 22.12
CA PHE A 487 15.42 14.94 22.48
C PHE A 487 14.36 16.03 22.66
N LYS A 488 13.35 16.08 21.78
CA LYS A 488 12.22 17.00 21.92
C LYS A 488 11.39 16.70 23.17
N SER A 489 11.14 15.42 23.47
CA SER A 489 10.47 15.00 24.70
C SER A 489 11.25 15.47 25.94
N TYR A 490 12.57 15.30 25.95
CA TYR A 490 13.44 15.79 27.02
C TYR A 490 13.35 17.32 27.17
N GLN A 491 13.35 18.09 26.08
CA GLN A 491 13.24 19.55 26.17
C GLN A 491 11.98 20.02 26.89
N ILE A 492 10.87 19.28 26.74
CA ILE A 492 9.57 19.60 27.32
C ILE A 492 9.37 18.98 28.72
N THR A 493 9.84 17.75 28.93
CA THR A 493 9.56 16.97 30.16
C THR A 493 10.70 17.00 31.16
N ARG A 494 11.92 17.35 30.72
CA ARG A 494 13.18 17.19 31.46
C ARG A 494 13.44 15.76 31.94
N ASN A 495 12.87 14.77 31.24
CA ASN A 495 13.12 13.36 31.51
C ASN A 495 14.52 12.96 31.02
N ASN A 496 15.43 12.70 31.95
CA ASN A 496 16.81 12.30 31.63
C ASN A 496 16.90 10.93 30.95
N ASP A 497 15.92 10.03 31.14
CA ASP A 497 15.90 8.74 30.45
C ASP A 497 15.68 8.91 28.94
N ASP A 498 14.85 9.88 28.54
CA ASP A 498 14.65 10.22 27.13
C ASP A 498 15.95 10.76 26.52
N LEU A 499 16.70 11.57 27.27
CA LEU A 499 17.99 12.10 26.81
C LEU A 499 19.07 11.00 26.72
N ALA A 500 19.13 10.10 27.70
CA ALA A 500 20.05 8.97 27.69
C ALA A 500 19.77 8.04 26.51
N LEU A 501 18.50 7.66 26.30
CA LEU A 501 18.10 6.82 25.16
C LEU A 501 18.33 7.52 23.81
N CYS A 502 18.12 8.84 23.74
CA CYS A 502 18.47 9.65 22.58
C CYS A 502 19.96 9.50 22.25
N SER A 503 20.83 9.63 23.25
CA SER A 503 22.29 9.47 23.09
C SER A 503 22.65 8.07 22.58
N ASP A 504 22.07 7.01 23.15
CA ASP A 504 22.30 5.62 22.73
C ASP A 504 21.92 5.39 21.26
N ILE A 505 20.76 5.89 20.85
CA ILE A 505 20.28 5.77 19.47
C ILE A 505 21.20 6.53 18.52
N ILE A 506 21.67 7.72 18.89
CA ILE A 506 22.57 8.52 18.04
C ILE A 506 23.91 7.80 17.85
N GLN A 507 24.48 7.21 18.90
CA GLN A 507 25.71 6.44 18.80
C GLN A 507 25.53 5.21 17.89
N ALA A 508 24.38 4.55 17.94
CA ALA A 508 24.07 3.46 17.02
C ALA A 508 23.85 3.94 15.57
N CYS A 509 23.25 5.12 15.37
CA CYS A 509 23.17 5.78 14.06
C CYS A 509 24.55 6.10 13.50
N ASP A 510 25.46 6.63 14.31
CA ASP A 510 26.85 6.92 13.94
C ASP A 510 27.58 5.64 13.50
N ALA A 511 27.50 4.58 14.30
CA ALA A 511 28.07 3.28 13.97
C ALA A 511 27.51 2.69 12.66
N ALA A 512 26.19 2.78 12.44
CA ALA A 512 25.54 2.28 11.23
C ALA A 512 25.83 3.16 9.99
N CYS A 513 26.00 4.47 10.19
CA CYS A 513 26.27 5.41 9.12
C CYS A 513 27.71 5.27 8.60
N ASN A 514 28.66 5.01 9.50
CA ASN A 514 30.09 4.84 9.19
C ASN A 514 30.65 5.95 8.27
N GLY A 515 30.24 7.21 8.52
CA GLY A 515 30.62 8.37 7.71
C GLY A 515 30.05 8.42 6.28
N SER A 516 29.16 7.49 5.90
CA SER A 516 28.54 7.45 4.57
C SER A 516 27.30 8.36 4.45
N GLY A 517 26.83 8.60 3.22
CA GLY A 517 25.60 9.36 2.96
C GLY A 517 25.82 10.88 2.76
N PRO A 518 24.73 11.64 2.53
CA PRO A 518 24.81 13.06 2.23
C PRO A 518 25.23 13.88 3.48
N PRO A 519 25.97 14.98 3.31
CA PRO A 519 26.44 15.82 4.42
C PRO A 519 25.35 16.79 4.91
N THR A 520 24.13 16.31 5.18
CA THR A 520 22.98 17.16 5.54
C THR A 520 22.33 16.74 6.85
N PHE A 521 21.62 17.67 7.50
CA PHE A 521 20.94 17.39 8.76
C PHE A 521 19.81 16.35 8.60
N ILE A 522 19.01 16.47 7.55
CA ILE A 522 17.84 15.59 7.33
C ILE A 522 18.26 14.24 6.71
N GLY A 523 19.16 14.30 5.74
CA GLY A 523 19.43 13.19 4.83
C GLY A 523 20.58 12.28 5.24
N GLY A 524 21.49 12.71 6.13
CA GLY A 524 22.69 11.92 6.41
C GLY A 524 23.50 12.36 7.65
N HIS A 525 24.82 12.21 7.56
CA HIS A 525 25.70 12.13 8.73
C HIS A 525 25.88 13.46 9.47
N ALA A 526 25.72 14.61 8.81
CA ALA A 526 25.78 15.91 9.47
C ALA A 526 24.69 16.06 10.55
N GLY A 527 23.51 15.47 10.35
CA GLY A 527 22.44 15.45 11.35
C GLY A 527 22.77 14.59 12.56
N ILE A 528 23.39 13.43 12.34
CA ILE A 528 23.82 12.52 13.41
C ILE A 528 24.81 13.24 14.32
N TYR A 529 25.85 13.84 13.75
CA TYR A 529 26.89 14.50 14.52
C TYR A 529 26.40 15.79 15.17
N ALA A 530 25.57 16.58 14.47
CA ALA A 530 25.03 17.81 15.03
C ALA A 530 24.09 17.55 16.21
N LEU A 531 23.14 16.61 16.06
CA LEU A 531 22.24 16.22 17.14
C LEU A 531 23.01 15.53 18.27
N GLY A 532 23.99 14.69 17.94
CA GLY A 532 24.85 14.01 18.92
C GLY A 532 25.64 14.95 19.79
N ALA A 533 26.27 15.98 19.21
CA ALA A 533 27.00 16.98 19.97
C ALA A 533 26.07 17.75 20.93
N VAL A 534 24.89 18.16 20.46
CA VAL A 534 23.91 18.88 21.28
C VAL A 534 23.34 18.00 22.39
N ALA A 535 22.96 16.74 22.08
CA ALA A 535 22.47 15.80 23.08
C ALA A 535 23.52 15.50 24.15
N ALA A 536 24.77 15.23 23.73
CA ALA A 536 25.88 14.98 24.65
C ALA A 536 26.16 16.19 25.56
N LYS A 537 26.12 17.41 25.02
CA LYS A 537 26.26 18.63 25.84
C LYS A 537 25.15 18.77 26.88
N ASN A 538 23.91 18.46 26.52
CA ASN A 538 22.78 18.47 27.47
C ASN A 538 22.89 17.35 28.52
N ASN A 539 23.57 16.25 28.19
CA ASN A 539 23.82 15.13 29.09
C ASN A 539 25.04 15.38 30.02
N GLY A 540 25.74 16.51 29.88
CA GLY A 540 26.98 16.81 30.60
C GLY A 540 28.20 16.03 30.11
N ASP A 541 28.12 15.35 28.96
CA ASP A 541 29.22 14.58 28.39
C ASP A 541 30.01 15.43 27.39
N ASP A 542 30.93 16.24 27.93
CA ASP A 542 31.78 17.13 27.14
C ASP A 542 32.74 16.36 26.22
N GLN A 543 33.14 15.14 26.59
CA GLN A 543 34.01 14.30 25.77
C GLN A 543 33.28 13.82 24.52
N LEU A 544 32.08 13.24 24.67
CA LEU A 544 31.26 12.78 23.55
C LEU A 544 30.80 13.95 22.68
N CYS A 545 30.47 15.10 23.29
CA CYS A 545 30.19 16.33 22.57
C CYS A 545 31.35 16.69 21.63
N GLN A 546 32.58 16.70 22.15
CA GLN A 546 33.75 17.04 21.35
C GLN A 546 34.12 15.98 20.30
N GLN A 547 33.81 14.70 20.55
CA GLN A 547 33.94 13.64 19.54
C GLN A 547 33.03 13.90 18.34
N PHE A 548 31.74 14.16 18.57
CA PHE A 548 30.80 14.47 17.49
C PHE A 548 31.15 15.78 16.78
N LEU A 549 31.63 16.81 17.49
CA LEU A 549 32.09 18.05 16.88
C LEU A 549 33.32 17.84 15.99
N THR A 550 34.26 16.99 16.40
CA THR A 550 35.41 16.60 15.58
C THR A 550 34.94 15.95 14.28
N LYS A 551 34.07 14.92 14.39
CA LYS A 551 33.48 14.24 13.22
C LYS A 551 32.72 15.18 12.29
N PHE A 552 31.98 16.15 12.85
CA PHE A 552 31.27 17.17 12.06
C PHE A 552 32.23 18.08 11.30
N LYS A 553 33.32 18.52 11.94
CA LYS A 553 34.33 19.38 11.32
C LYS A 553 35.13 18.67 10.23
N GLU A 554 35.23 17.35 10.29
CA GLU A 554 35.89 16.51 9.28
C GLU A 554 35.03 16.24 8.04
N ILE A 555 33.76 16.63 8.03
CA ILE A 555 32.88 16.47 6.87
C ILE A 555 33.45 17.21 5.67
N LYS A 556 33.73 16.47 4.59
CA LYS A 556 34.13 17.02 3.30
C LYS A 556 32.92 17.12 2.39
N LEU A 557 32.68 18.30 1.83
CA LEU A 557 31.61 18.50 0.85
C LEU A 557 32.08 18.08 -0.55
N PRO A 558 31.37 17.17 -1.24
CA PRO A 558 31.68 16.82 -2.63
C PRO A 558 31.61 18.05 -3.55
N ILE A 559 32.46 18.05 -4.58
CA ILE A 559 32.50 19.15 -5.57
C ILE A 559 31.15 19.25 -6.32
N ASP A 560 30.55 18.10 -6.63
CA ASP A 560 29.28 17.93 -7.34
C ASP A 560 28.06 17.85 -6.41
N LEU A 561 28.22 18.19 -5.13
CA LEU A 561 27.11 18.23 -4.18
C LEU A 561 25.97 19.11 -4.72
N GLY A 562 24.72 18.72 -4.51
CA GLY A 562 23.56 19.55 -4.85
C GLY A 562 23.39 20.74 -3.89
N ASP A 563 22.31 21.50 -4.06
CA ASP A 563 22.07 22.73 -3.27
C ASP A 563 20.85 22.64 -2.34
N ASP A 564 20.05 21.59 -2.44
CA ASP A 564 18.82 21.45 -1.67
C ASP A 564 19.01 21.11 -0.17
N LEU A 565 17.92 21.14 0.59
CA LEU A 565 17.94 20.93 2.04
C LEU A 565 18.20 19.47 2.44
N PHE A 566 17.78 18.52 1.61
CA PHE A 566 17.86 17.09 1.93
C PHE A 566 19.22 16.49 1.59
N TYR A 567 19.82 16.93 0.50
CA TYR A 567 21.01 16.30 -0.08
C TYR A 567 22.11 17.29 -0.43
N GLY A 568 21.90 18.59 -0.25
CA GLY A 568 22.79 19.64 -0.75
C GLY A 568 23.40 20.57 0.31
N ARG A 569 24.06 21.62 -0.18
CA ARG A 569 24.74 22.65 0.62
C ARG A 569 23.83 23.35 1.62
N ALA A 570 22.57 23.61 1.27
CA ALA A 570 21.62 24.21 2.22
C ALA A 570 21.40 23.30 3.44
N GLY A 571 21.28 21.99 3.24
CA GLY A 571 21.14 21.01 4.33
C GLY A 571 22.35 20.93 5.26
N TYR A 572 23.55 21.16 4.73
CA TYR A 572 24.78 21.25 5.53
C TYR A 572 24.83 22.55 6.34
N LEU A 573 24.56 23.69 5.70
CA LEU A 573 24.53 25.01 6.34
C LEU A 573 23.49 25.09 7.45
N TRP A 574 22.34 24.44 7.28
CA TRP A 574 21.34 24.31 8.34
C TRP A 574 21.91 23.59 9.56
N ALA A 575 22.65 22.49 9.37
CA ALA A 575 23.31 21.77 10.47
C ALA A 575 24.38 22.62 11.19
N CYS A 576 25.15 23.42 10.44
CA CYS A 576 26.09 24.37 11.04
C CYS A 576 25.39 25.41 11.93
N SER A 577 24.26 25.93 11.45
CA SER A 577 23.47 26.93 12.15
C SER A 577 22.82 26.34 13.40
N PHE A 578 22.34 25.09 13.33
CA PHE A 578 21.86 24.32 14.48
C PHE A 578 22.94 24.21 15.57
N LEU A 579 24.16 23.80 15.21
CA LEU A 579 25.28 23.72 16.15
C LEU A 579 25.59 25.07 16.80
N ASN A 580 25.72 26.13 15.99
CA ASN A 580 26.00 27.48 16.50
C ASN A 580 24.88 28.02 17.40
N LYS A 581 23.62 27.66 17.14
CA LYS A 581 22.48 28.05 17.97
C LYS A 581 22.52 27.36 19.33
N HIS A 582 22.79 26.05 19.35
CA HIS A 582 22.67 25.23 20.56
C HIS A 582 23.95 25.15 21.41
N LEU A 583 25.13 25.28 20.80
CA LEU A 583 26.42 25.16 21.49
C LEU A 583 27.17 26.49 21.61
N GLY A 584 26.64 27.55 21.00
CA GLY A 584 27.18 28.90 21.06
C GLY A 584 27.74 29.37 19.72
N LYS A 585 27.71 30.69 19.52
CA LYS A 585 28.25 31.30 18.30
C LYS A 585 29.74 30.96 18.15
N GLY A 586 30.13 30.50 16.96
CA GLY A 586 31.52 30.17 16.64
C GLY A 586 31.89 28.70 16.81
N THR A 587 30.97 27.82 17.23
CA THR A 587 31.20 26.35 17.20
C THR A 587 31.65 25.88 15.81
N ILE A 588 30.95 26.36 14.78
CA ILE A 588 31.37 26.33 13.38
C ILE A 588 31.73 27.75 12.96
N SER A 589 32.90 27.92 12.34
CA SER A 589 33.43 29.24 12.01
C SER A 589 32.59 29.93 10.92
N ILE A 590 32.46 31.25 11.04
CA ILE A 590 31.77 32.08 10.05
C ILE A 590 32.46 31.95 8.68
N SER A 591 33.79 31.85 8.64
CA SER A 591 34.55 31.67 7.39
C SER A 591 34.20 30.36 6.68
N GLN A 592 34.04 29.26 7.40
CA GLN A 592 33.64 27.97 6.84
C GLN A 592 32.22 28.03 6.28
N MET A 593 31.27 28.58 7.02
CA MET A 593 29.89 28.74 6.55
C MET A 593 29.83 29.68 5.33
N ARG A 594 30.58 30.78 5.36
CA ARG A 594 30.66 31.75 4.25
C ARG A 594 31.17 31.13 2.96
N ALA A 595 32.17 30.23 3.02
CA ALA A 595 32.66 29.54 1.84
C ALA A 595 31.55 28.72 1.15
N VAL A 596 30.72 28.01 1.93
CA VAL A 596 29.61 27.22 1.40
C VAL A 596 28.50 28.11 0.84
N VAL A 597 28.18 29.24 1.50
CA VAL A 597 27.20 30.20 0.98
C VAL A 597 27.67 30.82 -0.33
N ASN A 598 28.95 31.15 -0.47
CA ASN A 598 29.47 31.71 -1.72
C ASN A 598 29.25 30.76 -2.90
N GLU A 599 29.49 29.46 -2.73
CA GLU A 599 29.22 28.46 -3.78
C GLU A 599 27.73 28.29 -4.03
N LEU A 600 26.89 28.31 -2.99
CA LEU A 600 25.43 28.22 -3.10
C LEU A 600 24.80 29.43 -3.84
N ILE A 601 25.30 30.63 -3.61
CA ILE A 601 24.88 31.83 -4.35
C ILE A 601 25.37 31.76 -5.80
N LYS A 602 26.63 31.36 -6.00
CA LYS A 602 27.26 31.25 -7.32
C LYS A 602 26.54 30.22 -8.20
N SER A 603 26.22 29.03 -7.68
CA SER A 603 25.47 28.01 -8.42
C SER A 603 24.06 28.50 -8.78
N GLY A 604 23.38 29.14 -7.82
CA GLY A 604 22.05 29.71 -7.99
C GLY A 604 21.97 30.78 -9.09
N ARG A 605 22.91 31.73 -9.06
CA ARG A 605 23.06 32.78 -10.09
C ARG A 605 23.42 32.18 -11.45
N LYS A 606 24.30 31.17 -11.47
CA LYS A 606 24.75 30.51 -12.72
C LYS A 606 23.57 29.85 -13.43
N LEU A 607 22.78 29.04 -12.73
CA LEU A 607 21.65 28.35 -13.33
C LEU A 607 20.54 29.33 -13.75
N SER A 608 20.25 30.33 -12.92
CA SER A 608 19.31 31.41 -13.25
C SER A 608 19.67 32.10 -14.58
N LYS A 609 20.93 32.50 -14.75
CA LYS A 609 21.39 33.16 -15.98
C LYS A 609 21.42 32.23 -17.19
N LEU A 610 21.87 30.98 -17.00
CA LEU A 610 22.01 30.02 -18.08
C LEU A 610 20.67 29.69 -18.76
N GLU A 611 19.60 29.57 -17.96
CA GLU A 611 18.26 29.24 -18.43
C GLU A 611 17.34 30.48 -18.54
N ILE A 612 17.88 31.69 -18.38
CA ILE A 612 17.19 32.98 -18.55
C ILE A 612 15.94 33.09 -17.66
N PHE A 613 16.07 32.67 -16.40
CA PHE A 613 14.97 32.79 -15.44
C PHE A 613 14.81 34.23 -14.95
N LYS A 614 13.56 34.63 -14.69
CA LYS A 614 13.25 35.92 -14.03
C LYS A 614 13.60 35.92 -12.54
N SER A 615 13.79 34.74 -11.94
CA SER A 615 14.25 34.59 -10.56
C SER A 615 15.77 34.79 -10.48
N PRO A 616 16.30 35.66 -9.59
CA PRO A 616 17.75 35.86 -9.47
C PRO A 616 18.53 34.59 -9.08
N LEU A 617 17.92 33.73 -8.26
CA LEU A 617 18.47 32.42 -7.90
C LEU A 617 17.55 31.32 -8.42
N MET A 618 18.15 30.27 -8.98
CA MET A 618 17.45 29.05 -9.37
C MET A 618 18.31 27.82 -9.06
N TYR A 619 17.67 26.73 -8.63
CA TYR A 619 18.35 25.48 -8.29
C TYR A 619 17.65 24.30 -8.94
N GLU A 620 18.42 23.25 -9.20
CA GLU A 620 17.92 21.99 -9.74
C GLU A 620 18.22 20.84 -8.79
N SER A 621 17.24 19.96 -8.60
CA SER A 621 17.41 18.68 -7.93
C SER A 621 16.79 17.59 -8.79
N ARG A 622 17.59 16.59 -9.18
CA ARG A 622 17.18 15.47 -10.04
C ARG A 622 16.47 15.91 -11.33
N GLY A 623 17.03 16.91 -12.03
CA GLY A 623 16.49 17.41 -13.30
C GLY A 623 15.27 18.32 -13.18
N LYS A 624 14.88 18.72 -11.96
CA LYS A 624 13.71 19.56 -11.71
C LYS A 624 14.03 20.79 -10.87
N LYS A 625 13.43 21.91 -11.26
CA LYS A 625 13.58 23.22 -10.62
C LYS A 625 12.49 23.43 -9.58
N TYR A 626 12.61 22.76 -8.43
CA TYR A 626 11.58 22.77 -7.40
C TYR A 626 11.46 24.11 -6.68
N TRP A 627 10.27 24.41 -6.17
CA TRP A 627 10.00 25.61 -5.37
C TRP A 627 9.85 25.34 -3.88
N GLY A 628 9.46 24.13 -3.50
CA GLY A 628 9.12 23.78 -2.12
C GLY A 628 10.31 23.69 -1.15
N ALA A 629 10.00 23.41 0.13
CA ALA A 629 10.97 23.45 1.22
C ALA A 629 12.04 22.35 1.16
N ALA A 630 11.70 21.17 0.63
CA ALA A 630 12.59 20.01 0.67
C ALA A 630 13.70 20.10 -0.39
N HIS A 631 13.31 20.24 -1.66
CA HIS A 631 14.21 20.13 -2.80
C HIS A 631 14.37 21.44 -3.60
N GLY A 632 13.75 22.54 -3.14
CA GLY A 632 13.52 23.71 -3.96
C GLY A 632 13.91 25.04 -3.32
N LEU A 633 13.50 26.12 -4.01
CA LEU A 633 13.82 27.50 -3.66
C LEU A 633 13.50 27.83 -2.20
N ALA A 634 12.32 27.46 -1.69
CA ALA A 634 11.94 27.82 -0.32
C ALA A 634 12.91 27.28 0.73
N GLY A 635 13.43 26.06 0.56
CA GLY A 635 14.42 25.48 1.47
C GLY A 635 15.74 26.24 1.45
N VAL A 636 16.24 26.53 0.25
CA VAL A 636 17.49 27.27 0.08
C VAL A 636 17.37 28.69 0.64
N MET A 637 16.29 29.40 0.30
CA MET A 637 16.05 30.76 0.81
C MET A 637 15.89 30.76 2.33
N ASN A 638 15.23 29.75 2.91
CA ASN A 638 15.09 29.64 4.37
C ASN A 638 16.45 29.61 5.08
N VAL A 639 17.40 28.83 4.55
CA VAL A 639 18.75 28.73 5.12
C VAL A 639 19.54 30.01 4.88
N LEU A 640 19.48 30.59 3.67
CA LEU A 640 20.17 31.84 3.36
C LEU A 640 19.73 33.01 4.26
N LEU A 641 18.47 33.02 4.72
CA LEU A 641 17.97 34.03 5.65
C LEU A 641 18.61 33.96 7.05
N ASP A 642 19.26 32.85 7.43
CA ASP A 642 20.06 32.75 8.66
C ASP A 642 21.53 33.12 8.46
N MET A 643 21.95 33.34 7.21
CA MET A 643 23.34 33.57 6.87
C MET A 643 23.67 35.06 6.88
N GLU A 644 24.93 35.38 7.17
CA GLU A 644 25.46 36.72 6.88
C GLU A 644 25.59 36.87 5.36
N LEU A 645 24.76 37.72 4.76
CA LEU A 645 24.70 37.96 3.32
C LEU A 645 25.21 39.36 2.98
N LYS A 646 25.86 39.48 1.82
CA LYS A 646 26.20 40.78 1.21
C LYS A 646 24.94 41.45 0.67
N GLN A 647 25.00 42.75 0.44
CA GLN A 647 23.85 43.52 -0.01
C GLN A 647 23.26 43.00 -1.33
N ASP A 648 24.10 42.61 -2.29
CA ASP A 648 23.67 42.02 -3.56
C ASP A 648 23.03 40.63 -3.38
N GLU A 649 23.54 39.82 -2.45
CA GLU A 649 22.99 38.51 -2.10
C GLU A 649 21.63 38.65 -1.39
N ILE A 650 21.46 39.67 -0.55
CA ILE A 650 20.17 40.01 0.09
C ILE A 650 19.13 40.35 -0.99
N GLU A 651 19.50 41.16 -1.98
CA GLU A 651 18.58 41.53 -3.06
C GLU A 651 18.22 40.34 -3.96
N ASP A 652 19.14 39.38 -4.15
CA ASP A 652 18.84 38.13 -4.85
C ASP A 652 17.84 37.25 -4.09
N VAL A 653 18.02 37.09 -2.77
CA VAL A 653 17.08 36.35 -1.92
C VAL A 653 15.70 37.01 -1.94
N LYS A 654 15.63 38.34 -1.75
CA LYS A 654 14.37 39.09 -1.84
C LYS A 654 13.75 39.00 -3.24
N GLY A 655 14.55 39.10 -4.29
CA GLY A 655 14.11 38.99 -5.68
C GLY A 655 13.51 37.62 -5.97
N THR A 656 14.14 36.56 -5.46
CA THR A 656 13.67 35.17 -5.60
C THR A 656 12.36 34.95 -4.84
N LEU A 657 12.23 35.43 -3.60
CA LEU A 657 10.98 35.34 -2.84
C LEU A 657 9.85 36.17 -3.47
N ARG A 658 10.16 37.36 -4.01
CA ARG A 658 9.22 38.17 -4.79
C ARG A 658 8.78 37.45 -6.07
N TYR A 659 9.71 36.78 -6.76
CA TYR A 659 9.40 35.96 -7.94
C TYR A 659 8.40 34.87 -7.60
N MET A 660 8.68 34.06 -6.57
CA MET A 660 7.78 32.99 -6.13
C MET A 660 6.39 33.54 -5.75
N THR A 661 6.36 34.66 -5.01
CA THR A 661 5.12 35.28 -4.55
C THR A 661 4.27 35.82 -5.71
N LYS A 662 4.89 36.43 -6.72
CA LYS A 662 4.18 36.97 -7.90
C LYS A 662 3.67 35.88 -8.85
N ASN A 663 4.33 34.73 -8.90
CA ASN A 663 4.06 33.67 -9.88
C ASN A 663 3.37 32.43 -9.26
N ARG A 664 2.81 32.57 -8.05
CA ARG A 664 1.97 31.56 -7.40
C ARG A 664 0.64 31.36 -8.16
N PHE A 665 -0.08 30.28 -7.87
CA PHE A 665 -1.39 30.04 -8.46
C PHE A 665 -2.42 31.08 -7.99
N SER A 666 -3.49 31.27 -8.77
CA SER A 666 -4.59 32.16 -8.41
C SER A 666 -5.30 31.75 -7.11
N SER A 667 -5.23 30.47 -6.73
CA SER A 667 -5.70 29.96 -5.43
C SER A 667 -4.90 30.48 -4.23
N GLY A 668 -3.71 31.05 -4.46
CA GLY A 668 -2.73 31.39 -3.43
C GLY A 668 -1.73 30.27 -3.11
N ASN A 669 -1.89 29.07 -3.67
CA ASN A 669 -0.91 27.98 -3.52
C ASN A 669 0.34 28.20 -4.39
N TYR A 670 1.43 27.53 -4.05
CA TYR A 670 2.71 27.64 -4.75
C TYR A 670 2.98 26.42 -5.64
N ARG A 671 3.71 26.65 -6.73
CA ARG A 671 4.06 25.62 -7.71
C ARG A 671 4.95 24.55 -7.08
N THR A 672 4.89 23.32 -7.59
CA THR A 672 5.84 22.25 -7.21
C THR A 672 7.22 22.56 -7.75
N SER A 673 7.29 22.90 -9.03
CA SER A 673 8.49 23.22 -9.78
C SER A 673 8.19 24.23 -10.89
N GLU A 674 9.25 24.78 -11.48
CA GLU A 674 9.14 25.64 -12.64
C GLU A 674 8.35 24.96 -13.78
N GLY A 675 7.43 25.70 -14.42
CA GLY A 675 6.56 25.19 -15.48
C GLY A 675 5.45 24.23 -15.04
N ASP A 676 5.34 23.88 -13.74
CA ASP A 676 4.24 23.04 -13.26
C ASP A 676 2.95 23.86 -13.11
N GLU A 677 1.92 23.48 -13.87
CA GLU A 677 0.60 24.11 -13.85
C GLU A 677 -0.40 23.36 -12.94
N SER A 678 0.01 22.28 -12.29
CA SER A 678 -0.84 21.47 -11.42
C SER A 678 -0.96 22.05 -10.01
N ASP A 679 -2.00 22.84 -9.76
CA ASP A 679 -2.33 23.35 -8.43
C ASP A 679 -2.98 22.29 -7.51
N VAL A 680 -2.17 21.39 -6.96
CA VAL A 680 -2.70 20.23 -6.22
C VAL A 680 -1.94 19.89 -4.93
N LEU A 681 -0.63 20.17 -4.85
CA LEU A 681 0.16 19.84 -3.66
C LEU A 681 0.15 21.00 -2.67
N VAL A 682 -0.28 20.71 -1.43
CA VAL A 682 -0.30 21.66 -0.31
C VAL A 682 0.48 21.02 0.85
N HIS A 683 1.77 20.76 0.63
CA HIS A 683 2.63 20.04 1.58
C HIS A 683 3.80 20.93 2.01
N TRP A 684 4.43 20.59 3.14
CA TRP A 684 5.71 21.22 3.51
C TRP A 684 6.76 21.05 2.40
N CYS A 685 6.94 19.83 1.90
CA CYS A 685 7.93 19.54 0.87
C CYS A 685 7.66 20.26 -0.47
N HIS A 686 6.39 20.43 -0.85
CA HIS A 686 5.94 21.05 -2.10
C HIS A 686 4.60 21.78 -1.90
N GLY A 687 4.57 23.08 -2.18
CA GLY A 687 3.38 23.92 -2.10
C GLY A 687 3.40 24.93 -0.95
N ALA A 688 2.22 25.44 -0.59
CA ALA A 688 2.07 26.56 0.33
C ALA A 688 2.72 26.38 1.72
N PRO A 689 2.60 25.25 2.43
CA PRO A 689 3.08 25.16 3.82
C PRO A 689 4.57 25.46 3.99
N GLY A 690 5.44 24.87 3.15
CA GLY A 690 6.88 25.12 3.23
C GLY A 690 7.26 26.55 2.84
N VAL A 691 6.63 27.08 1.79
CA VAL A 691 6.89 28.45 1.32
C VAL A 691 6.40 29.49 2.35
N ALA A 692 5.26 29.24 3.00
CA ALA A 692 4.71 30.12 4.03
C ALA A 692 5.65 30.26 5.22
N LEU A 693 6.28 29.17 5.69
CA LEU A 693 7.29 29.22 6.75
C LEU A 693 8.49 30.08 6.36
N THR A 694 8.99 29.93 5.13
CA THR A 694 10.09 30.78 4.62
C THR A 694 9.70 32.24 4.52
N LEU A 695 8.49 32.55 4.05
CA LEU A 695 8.00 33.92 3.97
C LEU A 695 7.77 34.53 5.37
N ALA A 696 7.28 33.75 6.34
CA ALA A 696 7.14 34.19 7.71
C ALA A 696 8.50 34.55 8.33
N LYS A 697 9.54 33.76 8.05
CA LYS A 697 10.91 34.06 8.44
C LYS A 697 11.44 35.34 7.77
N ALA A 698 11.22 35.50 6.46
CA ALA A 698 11.58 36.71 5.73
C ALA A 698 10.85 37.95 6.28
N ALA A 699 9.58 37.80 6.68
CA ALA A 699 8.78 38.87 7.28
C ALA A 699 9.27 39.26 8.69
N LYS A 700 9.75 38.31 9.51
CA LYS A 700 10.41 38.65 10.79
C LYS A 700 11.66 39.53 10.60
N VAL A 701 12.34 39.42 9.46
CA VAL A 701 13.46 40.28 9.06
C VAL A 701 12.97 41.65 8.55
N GLN A 702 11.71 41.78 8.15
CA GLN A 702 11.07 43.01 7.65
C GLN A 702 9.79 43.35 8.42
N VAL A 703 9.96 43.98 9.59
CA VAL A 703 8.95 44.72 10.36
C VAL A 703 7.81 43.90 11.00
N PHE A 704 7.74 44.03 12.32
CA PHE A 704 7.07 43.16 13.29
C PHE A 704 5.58 43.49 13.58
N VAL A 705 4.87 44.21 12.71
CA VAL A 705 3.60 44.86 13.12
C VAL A 705 2.35 44.01 12.86
N THR A 706 2.33 43.12 11.87
CA THR A 706 1.10 42.37 11.49
C THR A 706 0.95 41.00 12.16
N LEU A 707 2.03 40.39 12.66
CA LEU A 707 2.00 39.08 13.34
C LEU A 707 1.47 39.15 14.78
N LEU A 708 1.50 40.34 15.39
CA LEU A 708 1.00 40.58 16.76
C LEU A 708 -0.53 40.67 16.83
N THR A 709 -1.21 41.09 15.76
CA THR A 709 -2.66 41.35 15.76
C THR A 709 -3.53 40.10 15.51
N ARG A 710 -2.93 38.96 15.15
CA ARG A 710 -3.64 37.69 14.86
C ARG A 710 -3.11 36.48 15.62
N LYS A 711 -2.34 36.68 16.70
CA LYS A 711 -1.70 35.58 17.46
C LYS A 711 -2.72 34.55 17.93
N GLU A 712 -3.86 34.99 18.44
CA GLU A 712 -4.93 34.12 18.94
C GLU A 712 -5.60 33.33 17.79
N GLU A 713 -5.74 33.94 16.60
CA GLU A 713 -6.27 33.26 15.40
C GLU A 713 -5.40 32.08 14.99
N TYR A 714 -4.09 32.30 14.91
CA TYR A 714 -3.15 31.25 14.50
C TYR A 714 -3.00 30.18 15.58
N LEU A 715 -3.04 30.57 16.86
CA LEU A 715 -3.03 29.63 17.99
C LEU A 715 -4.28 28.74 18.00
N TYR A 716 -5.44 29.31 17.70
CA TYR A 716 -6.67 28.52 17.54
C TYR A 716 -6.56 27.55 16.36
N LYS A 717 -6.05 27.99 15.20
CA LYS A 717 -5.93 27.13 14.02
C LYS A 717 -5.00 25.93 14.25
N ILE A 718 -3.86 26.12 14.93
CA ILE A 718 -2.97 25.00 15.24
C ILE A 718 -3.59 24.06 16.29
N LYS A 719 -4.28 24.61 17.32
CA LYS A 719 -5.07 23.83 18.26
C LYS A 719 -6.12 22.98 17.53
N ALA A 720 -6.82 23.54 16.54
CA ALA A 720 -7.86 22.84 15.80
C ALA A 720 -7.31 21.64 15.01
N PHE A 721 -6.18 21.82 14.33
CA PHE A 721 -5.50 20.72 13.64
C PHE A 721 -5.04 19.64 14.61
N ALA A 722 -4.54 20.01 15.78
CA ALA A 722 -4.11 19.06 16.80
C ALA A 722 -5.29 18.29 17.42
N CYS A 723 -6.41 18.97 17.69
CA CYS A 723 -7.65 18.33 18.16
C CYS A 723 -8.19 17.36 17.11
N PHE A 724 -8.18 17.73 15.83
CA PHE A 724 -8.57 16.84 14.74
C PHE A 724 -7.67 15.59 14.68
N LEU A 725 -6.35 15.76 14.82
CA LEU A 725 -5.43 14.62 14.85
C LEU A 725 -5.67 13.72 16.07
N HIS A 726 -5.83 14.30 17.27
CA HIS A 726 -6.13 13.56 18.49
C HIS A 726 -7.44 12.76 18.39
N ASP A 727 -8.50 13.40 17.90
CA ASP A 727 -9.85 12.84 17.87
C ASP A 727 -10.06 11.85 16.72
N ARG A 728 -9.48 12.13 15.55
CA ARG A 728 -9.83 11.44 14.29
C ARG A 728 -8.67 10.68 13.64
N ALA A 729 -7.40 11.00 13.91
CA ALA A 729 -6.30 10.43 13.11
C ALA A 729 -6.26 8.90 13.20
N HIS A 730 -6.36 8.32 14.40
CA HIS A 730 -6.34 6.86 14.57
C HIS A 730 -7.46 6.20 13.75
N THR A 731 -8.71 6.65 13.91
CA THR A 731 -9.87 6.13 13.19
C THR A 731 -9.71 6.30 11.67
N LEU A 732 -9.34 7.50 11.20
CA LEU A 732 -9.17 7.77 9.77
C LEU A 732 -8.00 6.98 9.16
N ILE A 733 -6.93 6.73 9.92
CA ILE A 733 -5.80 5.89 9.51
C ILE A 733 -6.25 4.43 9.41
N CYS A 734 -6.97 3.93 10.42
CA CYS A 734 -7.55 2.59 10.41
C CYS A 734 -8.51 2.44 9.23
N GLU A 735 -9.38 3.40 8.96
CA GLU A 735 -10.34 3.36 7.84
C GLU A 735 -9.68 3.56 6.46
N GLY A 736 -8.39 3.86 6.41
CA GLY A 736 -7.66 4.08 5.15
C GLY A 736 -8.01 5.40 4.45
N ILE A 737 -8.69 6.31 5.16
CA ILE A 737 -9.05 7.65 4.68
C ILE A 737 -7.86 8.60 4.85
N MET A 738 -7.10 8.45 5.96
CA MET A 738 -5.84 9.17 6.20
C MET A 738 -4.62 8.27 5.93
N HIS A 739 -3.66 8.77 5.15
CA HIS A 739 -2.39 8.07 4.98
C HIS A 739 -1.56 8.18 6.27
N LYS A 740 -0.82 7.12 6.64
CA LYS A 740 -0.11 6.99 7.94
C LYS A 740 1.39 7.23 7.80
N GLY A 741 1.82 7.64 6.60
CA GLY A 741 3.20 7.52 6.15
C GLY A 741 3.53 6.13 5.60
N ASP A 742 4.55 6.05 4.74
CA ASP A 742 5.11 4.77 4.28
C ASP A 742 5.97 4.17 5.40
N HIS A 743 6.61 5.03 6.21
CA HIS A 743 7.26 4.69 7.47
C HIS A 743 6.40 5.18 8.63
N PRO A 744 5.47 4.35 9.15
CA PRO A 744 4.39 4.77 10.06
C PRO A 744 4.84 5.36 11.38
N PHE A 745 6.07 5.06 11.81
CA PHE A 745 6.65 5.52 13.07
C PHE A 745 7.74 6.58 12.86
N SER A 746 7.98 7.00 11.62
CA SER A 746 9.02 8.00 11.33
C SER A 746 8.61 9.40 11.74
N LEU A 747 9.61 10.28 11.88
CA LEU A 747 9.42 11.68 12.23
C LEU A 747 8.71 12.48 11.12
N PHE A 748 9.03 12.25 9.84
CA PHE A 748 8.50 13.09 8.75
C PHE A 748 7.29 12.51 8.00
N GLU A 749 7.01 11.21 8.13
CA GLU A 749 5.84 10.59 7.46
C GLU A 749 4.81 10.04 8.45
N GLY A 750 5.24 9.68 9.66
CA GLY A 750 4.47 8.86 10.59
C GLY A 750 4.02 9.57 11.87
N ILE A 751 3.58 8.77 12.83
CA ILE A 751 3.11 9.25 14.14
C ILE A 751 4.22 9.90 14.99
N GLY A 752 5.50 9.69 14.64
CA GLY A 752 6.62 10.41 15.26
C GLY A 752 6.53 11.92 15.05
N GLY A 753 6.09 12.36 13.87
CA GLY A 753 5.82 13.79 13.59
C GLY A 753 4.61 14.32 14.35
N MET A 754 3.57 13.50 14.50
CA MET A 754 2.38 13.84 15.30
C MET A 754 2.73 14.02 16.78
N ALA A 755 3.53 13.11 17.35
CA ALA A 755 4.04 13.24 18.71
C ALA A 755 4.90 14.50 18.88
N CYS A 756 5.78 14.80 17.90
CA CYS A 756 6.59 16.01 17.92
C CYS A 756 5.73 17.29 17.94
N LEU A 757 4.69 17.37 17.09
CA LEU A 757 3.74 18.48 17.07
C LEU A 757 3.02 18.64 18.42
N PHE A 758 2.57 17.53 19.02
CA PHE A 758 1.86 17.57 20.30
C PHE A 758 2.77 18.04 21.45
N LEU A 759 4.05 17.65 21.45
CA LEU A 759 5.05 18.18 22.38
C LEU A 759 5.29 19.69 22.15
N ASP A 760 5.37 20.13 20.90
CA ASP A 760 5.53 21.55 20.54
C ASP A 760 4.38 22.44 21.02
N LEU A 761 3.16 21.90 21.12
CA LEU A 761 1.98 22.65 21.56
C LEU A 761 1.97 22.97 23.05
N VAL A 762 2.85 22.36 23.85
CA VAL A 762 3.05 22.73 25.25
C VAL A 762 3.62 24.15 25.36
N GLU A 763 4.52 24.52 24.45
CA GLU A 763 5.14 25.85 24.38
C GLU A 763 5.04 26.40 22.93
N PRO A 764 3.83 26.78 22.47
CA PRO A 764 3.57 27.04 21.05
C PRO A 764 4.39 28.18 20.46
N PHE A 765 4.82 29.16 21.26
CA PHE A 765 5.66 30.26 20.78
C PHE A 765 7.13 29.86 20.57
N GLU A 766 7.59 28.82 21.26
CA GLU A 766 8.91 28.23 21.09
C GLU A 766 8.91 27.08 20.07
N SER A 767 7.74 26.70 19.55
CA SER A 767 7.63 25.66 18.52
C SER A 767 8.39 26.01 17.25
N ARG A 768 9.04 25.01 16.66
CA ARG A 768 9.82 25.12 15.42
C ARG A 768 9.58 23.88 14.58
N PHE A 769 9.28 24.04 13.28
CA PHE A 769 9.17 22.88 12.39
C PHE A 769 10.51 22.10 12.37
N PRO A 770 10.50 20.78 12.66
CA PRO A 770 11.71 19.97 12.79
C PRO A 770 12.63 20.07 11.58
N ALA A 771 13.90 20.38 11.83
CA ALA A 771 14.94 20.50 10.80
C ALA A 771 14.65 21.52 9.68
N TYR A 772 13.79 22.51 9.94
CA TYR A 772 13.50 23.59 8.99
C TYR A 772 13.60 24.96 9.65
N GLU A 773 12.87 25.18 10.73
CA GLU A 773 13.00 26.40 11.53
C GLU A 773 14.04 26.18 12.64
N LEU A 774 14.88 27.19 12.88
CA LEU A 774 15.91 27.13 13.91
C LEU A 774 15.44 27.71 15.23
#